data_AF-A0A2N6NKY7-F1
#
_entry.id   AF-A0A2N6NKY7-F1
#
_cell.length_a   1.000
_cell.length_b   1.000
_cell.length_c   1.000
_cell.angle_alpha   90.00
_cell.angle_beta   90.00
_cell.angle_gamma   90.00
#
_symmetry.space_group_name_H-M   'P 1'
#
loop_
_entity.id
_entity.type
_entity.pdbx_description
1 polymer ?
#
loop_
_entity_poly.entity_id
_entity_poly.type
_entity_poly.pdbx_seq_one_letter_code
_entity_poly.pdbx_strand_id
1 'polypeptide(L)'
;MTWVWRNVKDYGAVGDGVTDDTDAIQKAISDGNRCGKGCPESSVSGAIVYFPSVGAVKGRVPTIQSARNFIGLGVFTTDVYLPDGHSEWYLNTYSGLANRYPVDPAEGHVAENGSGGWMGDITVSDGEYGILAGSQQYSASRISIIGSQKCIGLIWNWVWSWSHLRLEDCKIAIDLTAAGSDSKSPVGSLSVVDSAIIHCNTAIKTYPFTLTQGKEQGSTIITLSHSQIYKSATFIGFPNGASISKNVDDWKIDYWQFGNDFKQGGVAHGESMPAESRPASLLDSNGNWFSTGPMLTVGQGEKNGLVQMENLLFTSRGSLPGLALVQWNLQSTKQGDVGMWDCHFRVGGATGTDLRKADCPKLSGNVNSILIWGDGPTWWRGTASEHSVMYQYNIVGASNAPAPFTVDNWIGEPSFDTCGSATTNCNVAWALIVQNSDGVYIDGTGLYSWFQNYNQDCVGKKNCQQRLVNVYNSANVFISHLVTVGSVEVVTPAISNRYNRIIYAEDTLEATAYPWWTAIASYLDSNDKINVTNKPYPIREGWVSFGDSYAAGIGAGNPWDDTKGCYRGTGSYPAILDYLVRAVHQGSPQWQNFACSGETADQFRKGEGASQLRDWIPVTSDIATVSFTGNDFGFANIVSHCLMGYPRGSYKEQCDEDIAHTKIKLNTDGKVEGLVHDILDDIFKKKDGHGRLMVYWTGYPDFFDASESTCDASYFSNLLIWSGRYLTKELRLQLNDFSRSLNQQVAFAIRRYTQFDPSIRVKFVDIDTGSRIYTGHRFCEPGVKETLDTEAGQNTVAFFYPNGWDDIPNEVGFSMPPPKNKNAPGGWSISVQSSTCSDSEDPDEPLRPMLCSAAKDIANGTLTINNLENAGGQGGSSVVKNSDGSVTITDYSVAYMKMFHPKTRANWHIAQAIHGAMTLNLN
;
A
#
# COMPACT_ATOMS: atom_id res chain seq x y z
N MET A 1 -44.67 -20.52 22.01
CA MET A 1 -43.22 -20.71 22.07
C MET A 1 -42.98 -22.21 22.12
N THR A 2 -42.15 -22.76 21.23
CA THR A 2 -41.66 -24.14 21.32
C THR A 2 -40.59 -24.21 22.41
N TRP A 3 -40.60 -25.25 23.24
CA TRP A 3 -39.60 -25.42 24.30
C TRP A 3 -38.29 -25.91 23.68
N VAL A 4 -37.24 -25.08 23.77
CA VAL A 4 -35.89 -25.42 23.33
C VAL A 4 -35.25 -26.42 24.30
N TRP A 5 -35.41 -26.21 25.60
CA TRP A 5 -34.96 -27.13 26.65
C TRP A 5 -35.90 -28.33 26.81
N ARG A 6 -35.34 -29.55 26.93
CA ARG A 6 -36.03 -30.78 27.32
C ARG A 6 -35.20 -31.54 28.36
N ASN A 7 -35.76 -31.85 29.52
CA ASN A 7 -35.17 -32.83 30.44
C ASN A 7 -35.79 -34.20 30.13
N VAL A 8 -34.97 -35.23 29.85
CA VAL A 8 -35.47 -36.56 29.42
C VAL A 8 -36.42 -37.21 30.42
N LYS A 9 -36.32 -36.87 31.72
CA LYS A 9 -37.24 -37.39 32.75
C LYS A 9 -38.67 -36.86 32.61
N ASP A 10 -38.84 -35.64 32.09
CA ASP A 10 -40.17 -35.05 31.84
C ASP A 10 -40.89 -35.78 30.69
N TYR A 11 -40.12 -36.48 29.84
CA TYR A 11 -40.62 -37.31 28.73
C TYR A 11 -40.79 -38.79 29.11
N GLY A 12 -40.42 -39.18 30.33
CA GLY A 12 -40.64 -40.52 30.90
C GLY A 12 -39.39 -41.31 31.28
N ALA A 13 -38.18 -40.78 31.06
CA ALA A 13 -36.94 -41.53 31.34
C ALA A 13 -36.72 -41.74 32.86
N VAL A 14 -36.44 -42.98 33.26
CA VAL A 14 -36.20 -43.38 34.65
C VAL A 14 -34.74 -43.15 35.03
N GLY A 15 -33.81 -43.51 34.15
CA GLY A 15 -32.36 -43.39 34.38
C GLY A 15 -31.84 -44.26 35.52
N ASP A 16 -32.30 -45.51 35.63
CA ASP A 16 -31.86 -46.47 36.66
C ASP A 16 -30.79 -47.48 36.15
N GLY A 17 -30.57 -47.55 34.83
CA GLY A 17 -29.68 -48.53 34.20
C GLY A 17 -30.29 -49.92 34.01
N VAL A 18 -31.62 -50.05 34.17
CA VAL A 18 -32.39 -51.30 34.07
C VAL A 18 -33.60 -51.13 33.14
N THR A 19 -34.28 -49.98 33.23
CA THR A 19 -35.36 -49.55 32.35
C THR A 19 -34.80 -49.08 31.00
N ASP A 20 -35.47 -49.42 29.91
CA ASP A 20 -35.11 -48.94 28.57
C ASP A 20 -35.70 -47.53 28.35
N ASP A 21 -34.85 -46.52 28.49
CA ASP A 21 -35.22 -45.10 28.34
C ASP A 21 -35.26 -44.63 26.86
N THR A 22 -34.99 -45.50 25.88
CA THR A 22 -34.78 -45.11 24.47
C THR A 22 -35.95 -44.31 23.90
N ASP A 23 -37.20 -44.77 24.08
CA ASP A 23 -38.38 -44.06 23.58
C ASP A 23 -38.58 -42.69 24.24
N ALA A 24 -38.30 -42.56 25.54
CA ALA A 24 -38.40 -41.29 26.26
C ALA A 24 -37.34 -40.28 25.79
N ILE A 25 -36.11 -40.75 25.54
CA ILE A 25 -35.02 -39.95 24.99
C ILE A 25 -35.35 -39.50 23.55
N GLN A 26 -35.79 -40.43 22.68
CA GLN A 26 -36.17 -40.12 21.30
C GLN A 26 -37.37 -39.17 21.22
N LYS A 27 -38.33 -39.27 22.15
CA LYS A 27 -39.44 -38.32 22.28
C LYS A 27 -38.95 -36.93 22.71
N ALA A 28 -38.04 -36.84 23.69
CA ALA A 28 -37.43 -35.57 24.08
C ALA A 28 -36.63 -34.91 22.94
N ILE A 29 -35.98 -35.71 22.08
CA ILE A 29 -35.25 -35.25 20.89
C ILE A 29 -36.21 -34.76 19.79
N SER A 30 -37.32 -35.46 19.53
CA SER A 30 -38.18 -35.23 18.35
C SER A 30 -39.33 -34.24 18.56
N ASP A 31 -39.76 -34.01 19.80
CA ASP A 31 -40.91 -33.16 20.14
C ASP A 31 -40.80 -31.71 19.59
N GLY A 32 -41.94 -31.09 19.29
CA GLY A 32 -42.03 -29.69 18.83
C GLY A 32 -41.78 -29.46 17.34
N ASN A 33 -42.11 -30.43 16.47
CA ASN A 33 -41.99 -30.34 15.00
C ASN A 33 -40.60 -29.90 14.51
N ARG A 34 -39.57 -30.61 14.96
CA ARG A 34 -38.17 -30.32 14.59
C ARG A 34 -37.82 -30.82 13.18
N CYS A 35 -36.67 -30.35 12.69
CA CYS A 35 -36.08 -30.86 11.45
C CYS A 35 -35.74 -32.35 11.59
N GLY A 36 -36.01 -33.11 10.53
CA GLY A 36 -35.92 -34.57 10.45
C GLY A 36 -36.15 -35.00 9.00
N LYS A 37 -36.57 -36.24 8.75
CA LYS A 37 -36.73 -36.78 7.38
C LYS A 37 -37.45 -35.81 6.41
N GLY A 38 -36.74 -35.36 5.38
CA GLY A 38 -37.25 -34.43 4.37
C GLY A 38 -37.05 -32.94 4.68
N CYS A 39 -36.42 -32.61 5.80
CA CYS A 39 -35.91 -31.28 6.15
C CYS A 39 -34.37 -31.36 6.12
N PRO A 40 -33.70 -30.76 5.11
CA PRO A 40 -32.25 -30.90 4.96
C PRO A 40 -31.45 -30.08 5.98
N GLU A 41 -32.01 -28.97 6.46
CA GLU A 41 -31.41 -28.03 7.40
C GLU A 41 -32.48 -27.22 8.16
N SER A 42 -32.16 -26.70 9.34
CA SER A 42 -32.99 -25.67 10.01
C SER A 42 -32.17 -24.80 10.97
N SER A 43 -32.34 -23.49 10.85
CA SER A 43 -31.77 -22.49 11.76
C SER A 43 -32.70 -22.08 12.91
N VAL A 44 -33.92 -22.64 12.97
CA VAL A 44 -34.99 -22.24 13.92
C VAL A 44 -35.57 -23.40 14.75
N SER A 45 -35.08 -24.63 14.55
CA SER A 45 -35.58 -25.86 15.20
C SER A 45 -34.61 -26.46 16.22
N GLY A 46 -33.77 -25.62 16.84
CA GLY A 46 -32.79 -26.04 17.86
C GLY A 46 -33.44 -26.61 19.12
N ALA A 47 -32.74 -27.51 19.80
CA ALA A 47 -33.15 -28.07 21.08
C ALA A 47 -31.93 -28.44 21.94
N ILE A 48 -32.08 -28.27 23.25
CA ILE A 48 -31.11 -28.69 24.28
C ILE A 48 -31.77 -29.86 25.02
N VAL A 49 -31.23 -31.07 24.85
CA VAL A 49 -31.74 -32.30 25.50
C VAL A 49 -30.83 -32.64 26.69
N TYR A 50 -31.38 -32.50 27.88
CA TYR A 50 -30.67 -32.61 29.15
C TYR A 50 -30.89 -33.97 29.82
N PHE A 51 -29.78 -34.57 30.25
CA PHE A 51 -29.71 -35.85 30.95
C PHE A 51 -29.27 -35.61 32.41
N PRO A 52 -30.16 -35.71 33.41
CA PRO A 52 -29.79 -35.50 34.81
C PRO A 52 -28.97 -36.65 35.38
N SER A 53 -28.06 -36.34 36.31
CA SER A 53 -27.24 -37.32 37.03
C SER A 53 -28.08 -38.26 37.90
N VAL A 54 -27.67 -39.53 37.97
CA VAL A 54 -28.37 -40.59 38.72
C VAL A 54 -27.80 -40.73 40.14
N GLY A 55 -28.69 -40.67 41.15
CA GLY A 55 -28.34 -40.83 42.57
C GLY A 55 -27.85 -39.53 43.24
N ALA A 56 -27.70 -39.58 44.57
CA ALA A 56 -27.48 -38.39 45.41
C ALA A 56 -26.07 -37.77 45.34
N VAL A 57 -25.22 -38.20 44.39
CA VAL A 57 -23.83 -37.73 44.25
C VAL A 57 -23.75 -36.68 43.14
N LYS A 58 -23.80 -35.39 43.52
CA LYS A 58 -23.49 -34.28 42.60
C LYS A 58 -22.13 -34.51 41.93
N GLY A 59 -22.05 -34.31 40.62
CA GLY A 59 -20.79 -34.33 39.86
C GLY A 59 -20.49 -35.63 39.09
N ARG A 60 -21.37 -36.64 39.10
CA ARG A 60 -21.27 -37.75 38.15
C ARG A 60 -21.97 -37.42 36.82
N VAL A 61 -21.24 -37.58 35.72
CA VAL A 61 -21.78 -37.51 34.35
C VAL A 61 -22.80 -38.64 34.16
N PRO A 62 -23.98 -38.39 33.53
CA PRO A 62 -24.93 -39.46 33.21
C PRO A 62 -24.30 -40.52 32.30
N THR A 63 -24.56 -41.79 32.57
CA THR A 63 -24.08 -42.91 31.75
C THR A 63 -25.19 -43.40 30.85
N ILE A 64 -24.96 -43.39 29.54
CA ILE A 64 -25.86 -43.99 28.55
C ILE A 64 -25.28 -45.35 28.18
N GLN A 65 -26.01 -46.41 28.52
CA GLN A 65 -25.57 -47.79 28.41
C GLN A 65 -26.35 -48.52 27.31
N SER A 66 -25.66 -49.11 26.34
CA SER A 66 -26.29 -49.95 25.34
C SER A 66 -26.85 -51.24 25.95
N ALA A 67 -28.06 -51.62 25.52
CA ALA A 67 -28.59 -52.96 25.79
C ALA A 67 -27.70 -54.04 25.15
N ARG A 68 -27.63 -55.24 25.75
CA ARG A 68 -26.78 -56.35 25.25
C ARG A 68 -27.17 -56.85 23.85
N ASN A 69 -28.36 -56.49 23.39
CA ASN A 69 -28.96 -56.81 22.09
C ASN A 69 -29.15 -55.55 21.21
N PHE A 70 -28.38 -54.49 21.44
CA PHE A 70 -28.44 -53.27 20.64
C PHE A 70 -28.14 -53.53 19.17
N ILE A 71 -28.94 -52.94 18.28
CA ILE A 71 -28.76 -52.99 16.82
C ILE A 71 -28.91 -51.56 16.28
N GLY A 72 -27.85 -51.03 15.68
CA GLY A 72 -27.81 -49.67 15.13
C GLY A 72 -26.38 -49.27 14.75
N LEU A 73 -26.23 -48.12 14.07
CA LEU A 73 -24.93 -47.58 13.66
C LEU A 73 -24.08 -47.10 14.85
N GLY A 74 -24.74 -46.60 15.90
CA GLY A 74 -24.13 -46.13 17.14
C GLY A 74 -25.20 -45.80 18.17
N VAL A 75 -24.82 -45.77 19.45
CA VAL A 75 -25.75 -45.44 20.57
C VAL A 75 -26.25 -43.99 20.47
N PHE A 76 -25.43 -43.12 19.87
CA PHE A 76 -25.87 -41.88 19.24
C PHE A 76 -25.60 -41.99 17.73
N THR A 77 -26.42 -41.32 16.93
CA THR A 77 -26.14 -41.03 15.51
C THR A 77 -26.55 -39.59 15.21
N THR A 78 -25.74 -38.88 14.42
CA THR A 78 -26.00 -37.49 14.01
C THR A 78 -26.74 -37.41 12.66
N ASP A 79 -26.70 -38.46 11.86
CA ASP A 79 -27.45 -38.62 10.61
C ASP A 79 -28.13 -40.01 10.53
N VAL A 80 -28.98 -40.21 9.53
CA VAL A 80 -29.76 -41.43 9.30
C VAL A 80 -29.68 -41.82 7.82
N TYR A 81 -28.81 -42.79 7.52
CA TYR A 81 -28.75 -43.43 6.20
C TYR A 81 -30.09 -44.07 5.83
N LEU A 82 -30.54 -43.84 4.60
CA LEU A 82 -31.70 -44.51 4.01
C LEU A 82 -31.32 -45.92 3.47
N PRO A 83 -32.31 -46.81 3.26
CA PRO A 83 -32.05 -48.20 2.83
C PRO A 83 -31.45 -48.36 1.42
N ASP A 84 -31.18 -47.27 0.70
CA ASP A 84 -30.44 -47.27 -0.58
C ASP A 84 -28.91 -47.26 -0.38
N GLY A 85 -28.42 -47.02 0.85
CA GLY A 85 -27.00 -46.98 1.18
C GLY A 85 -26.26 -45.72 0.72
N HIS A 86 -26.97 -44.73 0.18
CA HIS A 86 -26.37 -43.55 -0.44
C HIS A 86 -27.07 -42.22 -0.11
N SER A 87 -28.32 -42.24 0.37
CA SER A 87 -29.05 -41.04 0.77
C SER A 87 -29.05 -40.86 2.29
N GLU A 88 -28.71 -39.66 2.75
CA GLU A 88 -28.71 -39.23 4.16
C GLU A 88 -29.97 -38.38 4.47
N TRP A 89 -30.19 -37.97 5.74
CA TRP A 89 -31.33 -37.11 6.10
C TRP A 89 -31.00 -35.62 6.06
N TYR A 90 -29.76 -35.24 6.33
CA TYR A 90 -29.33 -33.85 6.48
C TYR A 90 -28.22 -33.47 5.49
N LEU A 91 -27.94 -32.18 5.38
CA LEU A 91 -26.74 -31.67 4.71
C LEU A 91 -25.75 -31.19 5.78
N ASN A 92 -24.55 -31.76 5.79
CA ASN A 92 -23.60 -31.66 6.92
C ASN A 92 -23.02 -30.25 7.14
N THR A 93 -22.99 -29.80 8.41
CA THR A 93 -21.94 -28.91 8.94
C THR A 93 -21.94 -28.83 10.48
N TYR A 94 -20.76 -29.05 11.08
CA TYR A 94 -20.35 -28.85 12.49
C TYR A 94 -21.10 -29.59 13.63
N SER A 95 -20.33 -30.15 14.58
CA SER A 95 -20.81 -30.67 15.89
C SER A 95 -19.66 -30.68 16.93
N GLY A 96 -19.99 -30.58 18.23
CA GLY A 96 -19.02 -30.41 19.33
C GLY A 96 -19.45 -31.05 20.66
N LEU A 97 -18.56 -31.10 21.65
CA LEU A 97 -18.76 -31.79 22.95
C LEU A 97 -17.82 -31.26 24.06
N ALA A 98 -18.32 -30.46 25.03
CA ALA A 98 -17.51 -29.70 26.01
C ALA A 98 -18.12 -29.56 27.44
N ASN A 99 -17.41 -28.89 28.38
CA ASN A 99 -17.82 -28.71 29.81
C ASN A 99 -16.93 -27.68 30.60
N ARG A 100 -17.43 -26.52 31.11
CA ARG A 100 -16.64 -25.49 31.89
C ARG A 100 -17.46 -24.43 32.72
N TYR A 101 -16.79 -23.44 33.38
CA TYR A 101 -17.35 -22.35 34.25
C TYR A 101 -16.40 -21.10 34.45
N PRO A 102 -16.87 -19.81 34.54
CA PRO A 102 -16.03 -18.54 34.61
C PRO A 102 -16.36 -17.45 35.72
N VAL A 103 -15.52 -16.38 35.91
CA VAL A 103 -15.79 -15.07 36.66
C VAL A 103 -14.77 -13.90 36.32
N ASP A 104 -15.19 -12.62 36.06
CA ASP A 104 -14.35 -11.39 35.74
C ASP A 104 -14.94 -10.10 36.45
N PRO A 105 -14.74 -8.74 36.18
CA PRO A 105 -13.97 -7.94 35.16
C PRO A 105 -13.35 -6.53 35.60
N ALA A 106 -13.07 -5.61 34.62
CA ALA A 106 -12.88 -4.11 34.66
C ALA A 106 -11.44 -3.52 34.95
N GLU A 107 -11.03 -2.24 34.67
CA GLU A 107 -11.66 -0.97 34.18
C GLU A 107 -10.61 0.04 33.53
N GLY A 108 -10.98 1.29 33.14
CA GLY A 108 -10.22 2.19 32.18
C GLY A 108 -9.79 3.66 32.54
N HIS A 109 -9.42 4.49 31.53
CA HIS A 109 -8.53 5.70 31.65
C HIS A 109 -8.83 6.96 30.74
N VAL A 110 -7.99 8.02 30.85
CA VAL A 110 -8.05 9.37 30.17
C VAL A 110 -6.66 9.77 29.58
N ALA A 111 -6.60 10.69 28.59
CA ALA A 111 -5.34 11.20 27.99
C ALA A 111 -5.35 12.72 27.66
N GLU A 112 -4.19 13.40 27.69
CA GLU A 112 -4.10 14.88 27.68
C GLU A 112 -3.13 15.51 26.64
N ASN A 113 -2.32 14.74 25.91
CA ASN A 113 -1.45 15.23 24.83
C ASN A 113 -1.06 14.12 23.84
N GLY A 114 -0.62 14.47 22.61
CA GLY A 114 -0.07 13.49 21.67
C GLY A 114 0.06 13.94 20.20
N SER A 115 0.45 12.97 19.37
CA SER A 115 0.33 12.98 17.90
C SER A 115 -0.52 11.75 17.54
N GLY A 116 -1.84 11.91 17.66
CA GLY A 116 -2.79 10.79 17.68
C GLY A 116 -3.26 10.30 16.31
N GLY A 117 -3.84 9.09 16.31
CA GLY A 117 -4.42 8.43 15.15
C GLY A 117 -5.95 8.47 15.16
N TRP A 118 -6.60 7.53 15.84
CA TRP A 118 -8.06 7.33 15.80
C TRP A 118 -8.74 7.10 17.16
N MET A 119 -9.98 7.57 17.33
CA MET A 119 -10.88 7.27 18.46
C MET A 119 -12.32 7.04 17.97
N GLY A 120 -13.08 6.21 18.67
CA GLY A 120 -14.49 6.02 18.35
C GLY A 120 -15.21 4.94 19.14
N ASP A 121 -16.50 4.78 18.84
CA ASP A 121 -17.46 3.94 19.58
C ASP A 121 -17.63 4.35 21.06
N ILE A 122 -17.39 5.65 21.34
CA ILE A 122 -17.44 6.23 22.69
C ILE A 122 -18.84 6.75 22.98
N THR A 123 -19.42 6.36 24.13
CA THR A 123 -20.62 7.01 24.68
C THR A 123 -20.30 7.65 26.03
N VAL A 124 -20.61 8.94 26.21
CA VAL A 124 -20.43 9.67 27.47
C VAL A 124 -21.73 10.34 27.91
N SER A 125 -22.01 10.30 29.20
CA SER A 125 -23.14 10.97 29.84
C SER A 125 -22.67 11.92 30.93
N ASP A 126 -23.26 13.12 30.99
CA ASP A 126 -22.96 14.17 31.98
C ASP A 126 -21.49 14.65 31.99
N GLY A 127 -21.06 15.32 33.06
CA GLY A 127 -19.70 15.88 33.22
C GLY A 127 -19.51 17.33 32.75
N GLU A 128 -18.38 17.93 33.07
CA GLU A 128 -18.00 19.30 32.64
C GLU A 128 -17.56 19.33 31.16
N TYR A 129 -16.80 18.32 30.75
CA TYR A 129 -16.55 17.96 29.35
C TYR A 129 -16.86 16.47 29.18
N GLY A 130 -17.51 16.08 28.09
CA GLY A 130 -17.62 14.67 27.71
C GLY A 130 -16.30 14.15 27.12
N ILE A 131 -15.67 14.94 26.25
CA ILE A 131 -14.27 14.79 25.81
C ILE A 131 -13.57 16.14 25.93
N LEU A 132 -12.37 16.17 26.52
CA LEU A 132 -11.47 17.32 26.55
C LEU A 132 -10.10 16.87 26.05
N ALA A 133 -9.59 17.45 24.95
CA ALA A 133 -8.38 16.94 24.30
C ALA A 133 -7.55 17.99 23.55
N GLY A 134 -6.29 17.66 23.26
CA GLY A 134 -5.41 18.39 22.35
C GLY A 134 -4.32 17.49 21.76
N SER A 135 -4.17 17.51 20.44
CA SER A 135 -3.24 16.65 19.68
C SER A 135 -2.95 17.28 18.33
N GLN A 136 -1.75 17.06 17.77
CA GLN A 136 -1.35 17.51 16.43
C GLN A 136 -2.43 17.19 15.38
N GLN A 137 -2.76 15.91 15.26
CA GLN A 137 -3.88 15.42 14.46
C GLN A 137 -4.68 14.35 15.22
N TYR A 138 -5.88 14.04 14.70
CA TYR A 138 -6.71 12.91 15.15
C TYR A 138 -7.88 12.68 14.17
N SER A 139 -8.39 11.45 14.14
CA SER A 139 -9.66 11.10 13.48
C SER A 139 -10.64 10.51 14.49
N ALA A 140 -11.85 11.06 14.59
CA ALA A 140 -12.88 10.63 15.51
C ALA A 140 -14.12 10.11 14.76
N SER A 141 -14.70 8.99 15.20
CA SER A 141 -15.93 8.45 14.60
C SER A 141 -16.87 7.82 15.62
N ARG A 142 -18.19 7.89 15.39
CA ARG A 142 -19.21 7.15 16.18
C ARG A 142 -19.14 7.49 17.67
N ILE A 143 -19.30 8.78 18.01
CA ILE A 143 -19.21 9.28 19.38
C ILE A 143 -20.54 9.91 19.80
N SER A 144 -21.14 9.43 20.87
CA SER A 144 -22.39 9.94 21.43
C SER A 144 -22.15 10.60 22.79
N ILE A 145 -22.46 11.89 22.93
CA ILE A 145 -22.26 12.62 24.19
C ILE A 145 -23.58 13.31 24.56
N ILE A 146 -24.06 13.05 25.77
CA ILE A 146 -25.41 13.44 26.21
C ILE A 146 -25.34 14.16 27.57
N GLY A 147 -25.88 15.38 27.65
CA GLY A 147 -26.08 16.12 28.91
C GLY A 147 -24.83 16.77 29.54
N SER A 148 -23.63 16.52 29.02
CA SER A 148 -22.40 17.19 29.47
C SER A 148 -22.50 18.72 29.37
N GLN A 149 -21.84 19.47 30.26
CA GLN A 149 -21.86 20.94 30.18
C GLN A 149 -21.26 21.43 28.86
N LYS A 150 -20.16 20.82 28.42
CA LYS A 150 -19.66 20.87 27.05
C LYS A 150 -19.53 19.43 26.55
N CYS A 151 -20.03 19.13 25.35
CA CYS A 151 -19.88 17.78 24.81
C CYS A 151 -18.41 17.53 24.45
N ILE A 152 -17.82 18.34 23.58
CA ILE A 152 -16.40 18.29 23.19
C ILE A 152 -15.73 19.62 23.52
N GLY A 153 -14.54 19.56 24.14
CA GLY A 153 -13.62 20.69 24.29
C GLY A 153 -12.30 20.41 23.58
N LEU A 154 -11.88 21.32 22.69
CA LEU A 154 -10.58 21.24 22.04
C LEU A 154 -9.65 22.34 22.56
N ILE A 155 -8.50 21.92 23.07
CA ILE A 155 -7.47 22.78 23.65
C ILE A 155 -6.57 23.32 22.54
N TRP A 156 -6.06 22.44 21.67
CA TRP A 156 -5.23 22.80 20.50
C TRP A 156 -5.21 21.65 19.48
N ASN A 157 -5.03 21.97 18.20
CA ASN A 157 -4.68 21.00 17.16
C ASN A 157 -4.08 21.67 15.92
N TRP A 158 -3.67 20.85 14.94
CA TRP A 158 -3.51 21.26 13.54
C TRP A 158 -4.71 20.81 12.70
N VAL A 159 -5.01 19.51 12.70
CA VAL A 159 -6.11 18.93 11.90
C VAL A 159 -6.83 17.77 12.58
N TRP A 160 -8.12 17.93 12.88
CA TRP A 160 -8.97 16.85 13.38
C TRP A 160 -10.18 16.63 12.47
N SER A 161 -10.40 15.37 12.10
CA SER A 161 -11.64 14.92 11.46
C SER A 161 -12.58 14.30 12.49
N TRP A 162 -13.88 14.56 12.37
CA TRP A 162 -14.92 13.99 13.19
C TRP A 162 -16.04 13.47 12.29
N SER A 163 -16.62 12.33 12.62
CA SER A 163 -17.71 11.74 11.86
C SER A 163 -18.69 11.00 12.75
N HIS A 164 -19.95 10.84 12.32
CA HIS A 164 -20.95 10.06 13.06
C HIS A 164 -21.10 10.48 14.53
N LEU A 165 -21.02 11.79 14.81
CA LEU A 165 -21.22 12.32 16.16
C LEU A 165 -22.72 12.44 16.47
N ARG A 166 -23.10 12.18 17.72
CA ARG A 166 -24.38 12.56 18.29
C ARG A 166 -24.13 13.38 19.56
N LEU A 167 -24.27 14.70 19.45
CA LEU A 167 -24.05 15.62 20.56
C LEU A 167 -25.41 16.18 21.00
N GLU A 168 -25.88 15.83 22.19
CA GLU A 168 -27.27 16.01 22.63
C GLU A 168 -27.37 16.65 24.02
N ASP A 169 -28.29 17.60 24.17
CA ASP A 169 -28.62 18.32 25.42
C ASP A 169 -27.43 19.06 26.11
N CYS A 170 -26.30 19.24 25.42
CA CYS A 170 -25.11 19.97 25.92
C CYS A 170 -25.28 21.50 25.86
N LYS A 171 -24.72 22.25 26.82
CA LYS A 171 -24.75 23.74 26.74
C LYS A 171 -23.88 24.26 25.59
N ILE A 172 -22.75 23.62 25.33
CA ILE A 172 -21.94 23.84 24.13
C ILE A 172 -21.62 22.47 23.53
N ALA A 173 -21.94 22.24 22.25
CA ALA A 173 -21.62 20.95 21.64
C ALA A 173 -20.12 20.82 21.35
N ILE A 174 -19.50 21.85 20.74
CA ILE A 174 -18.05 21.89 20.48
C ILE A 174 -17.47 23.23 20.94
N ASP A 175 -16.64 23.22 22.00
CA ASP A 175 -15.95 24.38 22.54
C ASP A 175 -14.46 24.40 22.09
N LEU A 176 -14.16 25.21 21.07
CA LEU A 176 -12.80 25.45 20.57
C LEU A 176 -12.07 26.54 21.38
N THR A 177 -12.71 27.03 22.44
CA THR A 177 -12.18 28.01 23.40
C THR A 177 -12.02 27.37 24.79
N ALA A 178 -11.81 26.05 24.83
CA ALA A 178 -11.59 25.28 26.06
C ALA A 178 -10.29 25.72 26.77
N ALA A 179 -10.17 25.36 28.05
CA ALA A 179 -9.07 25.82 28.90
C ALA A 179 -7.69 25.37 28.34
N GLY A 180 -6.89 26.33 27.89
CA GLY A 180 -5.59 26.11 27.24
C GLY A 180 -5.54 26.49 25.74
N SER A 181 -6.70 26.76 25.13
CA SER A 181 -6.80 27.42 23.82
C SER A 181 -6.53 28.94 23.96
N ASP A 182 -5.74 29.53 23.05
CA ASP A 182 -5.46 30.98 23.00
C ASP A 182 -5.95 31.58 21.68
N SER A 183 -6.64 32.71 21.77
CA SER A 183 -6.91 33.64 20.66
C SER A 183 -5.75 33.91 19.68
N LYS A 184 -4.49 33.84 20.14
CA LYS A 184 -3.28 34.04 19.31
C LYS A 184 -2.76 32.76 18.64
N SER A 185 -3.20 31.60 19.12
CA SER A 185 -2.83 30.27 18.63
C SER A 185 -4.05 29.34 18.79
N PRO A 186 -5.15 29.62 18.08
CA PRO A 186 -6.40 28.88 18.26
C PRO A 186 -6.26 27.44 17.75
N VAL A 187 -7.24 26.60 18.09
CA VAL A 187 -7.42 25.28 17.46
C VAL A 187 -7.35 25.44 15.93
N GLY A 188 -6.47 24.69 15.26
CA GLY A 188 -6.18 24.87 13.83
C GLY A 188 -7.39 24.60 12.93
N SER A 189 -8.03 23.44 13.09
CA SER A 189 -9.22 23.10 12.30
C SER A 189 -10.17 22.08 12.94
N LEU A 190 -11.42 22.11 12.48
CA LEU A 190 -12.51 21.22 12.87
C LEU A 190 -13.28 20.79 11.61
N SER A 191 -13.16 19.53 11.19
CA SER A 191 -14.03 18.95 10.17
C SER A 191 -15.05 18.00 10.81
N VAL A 192 -16.34 18.12 10.48
CA VAL A 192 -17.42 17.27 10.99
C VAL A 192 -18.27 16.76 9.83
N VAL A 193 -18.53 15.44 9.79
CA VAL A 193 -19.24 14.77 8.69
C VAL A 193 -20.31 13.80 9.25
N ASP A 194 -21.43 13.62 8.55
CA ASP A 194 -22.48 12.62 8.91
C ASP A 194 -22.93 12.66 10.39
N SER A 195 -23.07 13.86 10.96
CA SER A 195 -23.20 14.07 12.41
C SER A 195 -24.45 14.88 12.78
N ALA A 196 -24.93 14.72 14.01
CA ALA A 196 -26.07 15.44 14.56
C ALA A 196 -25.72 16.21 15.84
N ILE A 197 -26.06 17.50 15.88
CA ILE A 197 -26.04 18.35 17.07
C ILE A 197 -27.49 18.71 17.43
N ILE A 198 -27.91 18.34 18.64
CA ILE A 198 -29.32 18.24 19.03
C ILE A 198 -29.55 18.98 20.35
N HIS A 199 -30.53 19.90 20.38
CA HIS A 199 -30.95 20.67 21.57
C HIS A 199 -29.85 21.49 22.28
N CYS A 200 -28.72 21.75 21.63
CA CYS A 200 -27.58 22.40 22.29
C CYS A 200 -27.73 23.94 22.31
N ASN A 201 -27.38 24.60 23.43
CA ASN A 201 -27.49 26.08 23.49
C ASN A 201 -26.52 26.78 22.51
N THR A 202 -25.37 26.19 22.22
CA THR A 202 -24.45 26.62 21.17
C THR A 202 -23.85 25.40 20.50
N ALA A 203 -23.96 25.30 19.17
CA ALA A 203 -23.39 24.18 18.43
C ALA A 203 -21.86 24.25 18.39
N ILE A 204 -21.29 25.37 17.94
CA ILE A 204 -19.83 25.56 17.92
C ILE A 204 -19.46 26.91 18.54
N LYS A 205 -18.43 26.93 19.39
CA LYS A 205 -17.88 28.15 19.98
C LYS A 205 -16.42 28.30 19.59
N THR A 206 -16.05 29.43 19.01
CA THR A 206 -14.72 29.67 18.43
C THR A 206 -14.29 31.14 18.54
N TYR A 207 -13.04 31.46 18.19
CA TYR A 207 -12.55 32.84 18.10
C TYR A 207 -12.90 33.49 16.75
N PRO A 208 -13.19 34.81 16.70
CA PRO A 208 -13.42 35.53 15.45
C PRO A 208 -12.11 35.84 14.70
N PHE A 209 -12.20 36.02 13.38
CA PHE A 209 -11.08 36.45 12.54
C PHE A 209 -10.46 37.78 13.02
N THR A 210 -9.14 37.90 12.95
CA THR A 210 -8.41 39.13 13.29
C THR A 210 -7.71 39.71 12.06
N LEU A 211 -8.08 40.95 11.69
CA LEU A 211 -7.48 41.70 10.59
C LEU A 211 -6.20 42.41 11.05
N THR A 212 -5.05 42.05 10.49
CA THR A 212 -3.75 42.65 10.82
C THR A 212 -2.98 43.01 9.55
N GLN A 213 -2.57 44.27 9.39
CA GLN A 213 -1.85 44.78 8.20
C GLN A 213 -2.54 44.48 6.85
N GLY A 214 -3.87 44.40 6.81
CA GLY A 214 -4.62 44.08 5.58
C GLY A 214 -4.54 42.60 5.17
N LYS A 215 -4.08 41.71 6.06
CA LYS A 215 -4.18 40.26 5.93
C LYS A 215 -4.94 39.69 7.13
N GLU A 216 -5.68 38.61 6.92
CA GLU A 216 -6.42 37.94 7.98
C GLU A 216 -5.49 36.90 8.65
N GLN A 217 -5.47 36.86 9.98
CA GLN A 217 -4.63 35.93 10.75
C GLN A 217 -5.37 35.40 12.00
N GLY A 218 -5.00 34.19 12.43
CA GLY A 218 -5.43 33.62 13.71
C GLY A 218 -6.89 33.13 13.75
N SER A 219 -7.29 32.26 12.83
CA SER A 219 -8.66 31.74 12.73
C SER A 219 -8.71 30.22 12.55
N THR A 220 -9.54 29.55 13.34
CA THR A 220 -9.86 28.12 13.15
C THR A 220 -10.62 27.90 11.84
N ILE A 221 -10.22 26.92 11.04
CA ILE A 221 -10.99 26.48 9.87
C ILE A 221 -12.08 25.51 10.33
N ILE A 222 -13.34 25.70 9.90
CA ILE A 222 -14.44 24.78 10.21
C ILE A 222 -15.11 24.31 8.92
N THR A 223 -15.33 23.01 8.77
CA THR A 223 -16.10 22.42 7.66
C THR A 223 -17.13 21.43 8.18
N LEU A 224 -18.37 21.52 7.70
CA LEU A 224 -19.48 20.64 8.03
C LEU A 224 -20.03 20.02 6.74
N SER A 225 -20.04 18.70 6.62
CA SER A 225 -20.62 17.97 5.47
C SER A 225 -21.71 16.99 5.94
N HIS A 226 -22.79 16.87 5.17
CA HIS A 226 -23.93 15.96 5.39
C HIS A 226 -24.36 15.83 6.87
N SER A 227 -24.55 16.95 7.57
CA SER A 227 -24.75 17.00 9.02
C SER A 227 -26.02 17.76 9.40
N GLN A 228 -26.55 17.52 10.60
CA GLN A 228 -27.80 18.13 11.08
C GLN A 228 -27.59 18.95 12.36
N ILE A 229 -28.17 20.14 12.40
CA ILE A 229 -28.29 20.97 13.60
C ILE A 229 -29.79 21.14 13.90
N TYR A 230 -30.23 20.58 15.02
CA TYR A 230 -31.63 20.50 15.41
C TYR A 230 -31.87 21.26 16.73
N LYS A 231 -32.82 22.20 16.71
CA LYS A 231 -33.26 23.01 17.86
C LYS A 231 -32.13 23.57 18.74
N SER A 232 -31.06 24.07 18.12
CA SER A 232 -29.92 24.65 18.84
C SER A 232 -30.03 26.18 18.90
N ALA A 233 -29.75 26.81 20.05
CA ALA A 233 -30.05 28.25 20.23
C ALA A 233 -29.04 29.20 19.56
N THR A 234 -27.86 28.71 19.17
CA THR A 234 -26.84 29.47 18.42
C THR A 234 -26.01 28.50 17.60
N PHE A 235 -25.75 28.83 16.33
CA PHE A 235 -24.92 28.01 15.45
C PHE A 235 -23.42 28.21 15.76
N ILE A 236 -22.88 29.41 15.50
CA ILE A 236 -21.51 29.75 15.92
C ILE A 236 -21.56 30.93 16.88
N GLY A 237 -21.00 30.75 18.08
CA GLY A 237 -20.87 31.79 19.10
C GLY A 237 -19.41 32.23 19.32
N PHE A 238 -19.20 33.53 19.55
CA PHE A 238 -17.87 34.12 19.79
C PHE A 238 -17.73 34.63 21.25
N PRO A 239 -16.53 34.59 21.87
CA PRO A 239 -16.29 35.08 23.23
C PRO A 239 -16.67 36.53 23.52
N ASN A 240 -16.82 37.37 22.49
CA ASN A 240 -17.25 38.78 22.61
C ASN A 240 -18.78 38.95 22.64
N GLY A 241 -19.56 37.87 22.59
CA GLY A 241 -21.03 37.90 22.58
C GLY A 241 -21.66 38.08 21.19
N ALA A 242 -20.87 38.17 20.12
CA ALA A 242 -21.37 38.06 18.75
C ALA A 242 -21.66 36.60 18.37
N SER A 243 -22.48 36.39 17.35
CA SER A 243 -22.78 35.06 16.80
C SER A 243 -23.05 35.09 15.30
N ILE A 244 -22.87 33.95 14.63
CA ILE A 244 -23.48 33.68 13.33
C ILE A 244 -24.79 32.95 13.60
N SER A 245 -25.90 33.65 13.36
CA SER A 245 -27.25 33.17 13.62
C SER A 245 -27.92 32.70 12.32
N LYS A 246 -28.28 31.42 12.25
CA LYS A 246 -29.27 30.86 11.30
C LYS A 246 -30.42 30.31 12.14
N ASN A 247 -31.64 30.30 11.61
CA ASN A 247 -32.79 29.73 12.32
C ASN A 247 -32.73 28.19 12.19
N VAL A 248 -32.27 27.50 13.23
CA VAL A 248 -31.90 26.06 13.20
C VAL A 248 -32.89 25.17 13.96
N ASP A 249 -34.18 25.35 13.72
CA ASP A 249 -35.22 24.44 14.21
C ASP A 249 -34.98 23.00 13.72
N ASP A 250 -34.72 22.85 12.42
CA ASP A 250 -34.19 21.65 11.77
C ASP A 250 -33.37 22.08 10.53
N TRP A 251 -32.05 22.26 10.70
CA TRP A 251 -31.15 22.59 9.60
C TRP A 251 -30.28 21.38 9.21
N LYS A 252 -30.52 20.86 8.01
CA LYS A 252 -29.64 19.90 7.34
C LYS A 252 -28.62 20.65 6.48
N ILE A 253 -27.37 20.23 6.57
CA ILE A 253 -26.20 20.86 5.97
C ILE A 253 -25.61 19.87 4.97
N ASP A 254 -25.76 20.15 3.67
CA ASP A 254 -25.09 19.36 2.63
C ASP A 254 -23.57 19.65 2.67
N TYR A 255 -23.19 20.93 2.60
CA TYR A 255 -21.84 21.41 2.87
C TYR A 255 -21.86 22.86 3.38
N TRP A 256 -21.06 23.15 4.41
CA TRP A 256 -20.87 24.50 4.96
C TRP A 256 -19.43 24.70 5.45
N GLN A 257 -18.86 25.89 5.24
CA GLN A 257 -17.47 26.20 5.61
C GLN A 257 -17.34 27.54 6.35
N PHE A 258 -16.24 27.69 7.09
CA PHE A 258 -15.75 28.92 7.73
C PHE A 258 -14.22 28.97 7.57
N GLY A 259 -13.72 29.89 6.72
CA GLY A 259 -12.29 30.00 6.44
C GLY A 259 -11.98 30.68 5.10
N ASN A 260 -10.76 30.50 4.61
CA ASN A 260 -10.31 31.05 3.33
C ASN A 260 -10.99 30.35 2.14
N ASP A 261 -11.55 31.10 1.20
CA ASP A 261 -12.15 30.62 -0.03
C ASP A 261 -11.49 31.28 -1.25
N PHE A 262 -10.64 30.50 -1.93
CA PHE A 262 -9.89 30.93 -3.12
C PHE A 262 -10.77 31.09 -4.38
N LYS A 263 -12.03 30.62 -4.35
CA LYS A 263 -13.00 30.77 -5.44
C LYS A 263 -13.83 32.06 -5.32
N GLN A 264 -14.17 32.45 -4.09
CA GLN A 264 -14.84 33.74 -3.81
C GLN A 264 -13.86 34.91 -3.61
N GLY A 265 -12.56 34.63 -3.43
CA GLY A 265 -11.51 35.65 -3.39
C GLY A 265 -11.30 36.32 -2.04
N GLY A 266 -11.61 35.63 -0.94
CA GLY A 266 -11.48 36.14 0.42
C GLY A 266 -11.82 35.09 1.48
N VAL A 267 -12.12 35.51 2.71
CA VAL A 267 -12.72 34.62 3.72
C VAL A 267 -14.21 34.46 3.45
N ALA A 268 -14.70 33.22 3.44
CA ALA A 268 -16.12 32.89 3.30
C ALA A 268 -16.62 32.15 4.55
N HIS A 269 -17.87 32.44 4.91
CA HIS A 269 -18.65 31.66 5.86
C HIS A 269 -20.03 31.39 5.26
N GLY A 270 -20.30 30.15 4.85
CA GLY A 270 -21.51 29.86 4.06
C GLY A 270 -21.51 28.56 3.25
N GLU A 271 -22.61 28.38 2.53
CA GLU A 271 -22.89 27.30 1.58
C GLU A 271 -22.22 27.63 0.21
N SER A 272 -20.88 27.62 0.18
CA SER A 272 -20.09 28.15 -0.95
C SER A 272 -19.83 27.15 -2.10
N MET A 273 -19.75 25.86 -1.77
CA MET A 273 -19.34 24.81 -2.71
C MET A 273 -20.54 24.02 -3.26
N PRO A 274 -20.44 23.43 -4.46
CA PRO A 274 -21.38 22.38 -4.88
C PRO A 274 -21.34 21.21 -3.90
N ALA A 275 -22.47 20.52 -3.73
CA ALA A 275 -22.58 19.37 -2.84
C ALA A 275 -21.52 18.29 -3.16
N GLU A 276 -21.02 17.65 -2.11
CA GLU A 276 -19.94 16.66 -2.20
C GLU A 276 -20.34 15.49 -3.12
N SER A 277 -19.50 15.13 -4.09
CA SER A 277 -19.79 14.06 -5.05
C SER A 277 -19.50 12.68 -4.45
N ARG A 278 -20.40 12.21 -3.57
CA ARG A 278 -20.24 10.97 -2.80
C ARG A 278 -20.56 9.70 -3.62
N PRO A 279 -19.62 8.76 -3.84
CA PRO A 279 -19.91 7.52 -4.57
C PRO A 279 -20.84 6.59 -3.79
N ALA A 280 -21.95 6.17 -4.38
CA ALA A 280 -22.99 5.36 -3.71
C ALA A 280 -22.50 3.98 -3.18
N SER A 281 -21.37 3.45 -3.68
CA SER A 281 -20.75 2.23 -3.16
C SER A 281 -20.06 2.40 -1.80
N LEU A 282 -19.93 3.64 -1.32
CA LEU A 282 -19.28 4.00 -0.06
C LEU A 282 -20.29 4.53 0.99
N LEU A 283 -21.60 4.48 0.69
CA LEU A 283 -22.65 5.10 1.51
C LEU A 283 -23.60 4.09 2.14
N ASP A 284 -24.00 4.36 3.38
CA ASP A 284 -25.07 3.63 4.07
C ASP A 284 -26.46 3.90 3.46
N SER A 285 -27.47 3.19 3.96
CA SER A 285 -28.87 3.34 3.51
C SER A 285 -29.50 4.71 3.76
N ASN A 286 -28.82 5.59 4.50
CA ASN A 286 -29.25 6.94 4.87
C ASN A 286 -28.48 8.03 4.11
N GLY A 287 -27.45 7.66 3.32
CA GLY A 287 -26.59 8.56 2.57
C GLY A 287 -25.31 9.01 3.29
N ASN A 288 -25.02 8.47 4.48
CA ASN A 288 -23.78 8.72 5.24
C ASN A 288 -22.62 7.88 4.70
N TRP A 289 -21.36 8.25 4.96
CA TRP A 289 -20.23 7.34 4.71
C TRP A 289 -20.38 6.07 5.56
N PHE A 290 -20.06 4.89 5.01
CA PHE A 290 -20.06 3.66 5.82
C PHE A 290 -19.09 3.75 7.01
N SER A 291 -19.64 3.85 8.23
CA SER A 291 -18.89 3.77 9.48
C SER A 291 -19.46 2.67 10.37
N THR A 292 -18.81 1.52 10.34
CA THR A 292 -19.13 0.34 11.16
C THR A 292 -17.97 0.07 12.13
N GLY A 293 -18.31 -0.16 13.40
CA GLY A 293 -17.39 -0.63 14.42
C GLY A 293 -17.47 -2.15 14.60
N PRO A 294 -16.66 -2.74 15.49
CA PRO A 294 -16.83 -4.13 15.90
C PRO A 294 -18.17 -4.34 16.63
N MET A 295 -18.91 -5.39 16.27
CA MET A 295 -20.15 -5.80 16.97
C MET A 295 -19.88 -6.12 18.46
N LEU A 296 -18.70 -6.69 18.75
CA LEU A 296 -18.23 -6.97 20.09
C LEU A 296 -16.73 -6.72 20.16
N THR A 297 -16.31 -5.83 21.08
CA THR A 297 -14.89 -5.64 21.42
C THR A 297 -14.58 -6.39 22.71
N VAL A 298 -13.48 -7.16 22.74
CA VAL A 298 -13.06 -7.92 23.91
C VAL A 298 -11.78 -7.29 24.48
N GLY A 299 -11.95 -6.52 25.56
CA GLY A 299 -10.95 -5.61 26.13
C GLY A 299 -10.93 -4.24 25.44
N GLN A 300 -11.11 -3.15 26.20
CA GLN A 300 -11.01 -1.77 25.73
C GLN A 300 -10.03 -0.97 26.62
N GLY A 301 -8.75 -1.19 26.36
CA GLY A 301 -7.64 -0.55 27.09
C GLY A 301 -6.99 -1.48 28.12
N GLU A 302 -7.70 -2.48 28.62
CA GLU A 302 -7.10 -3.55 29.42
C GLU A 302 -6.22 -4.45 28.53
N LYS A 303 -4.95 -4.60 28.90
CA LYS A 303 -4.05 -5.55 28.21
C LYS A 303 -4.26 -7.00 28.64
N ASN A 304 -4.85 -7.25 29.81
CA ASN A 304 -4.94 -8.56 30.44
C ASN A 304 -6.26 -8.72 31.22
N GLY A 305 -6.85 -9.93 31.23
CA GLY A 305 -8.07 -10.23 32.01
C GLY A 305 -8.50 -11.71 31.93
N LEU A 306 -9.77 -12.03 32.24
CA LEU A 306 -10.39 -13.34 32.05
C LEU A 306 -11.71 -13.23 31.27
N VAL A 307 -11.75 -13.70 30.02
CA VAL A 307 -12.99 -13.71 29.21
C VAL A 307 -13.22 -15.09 28.62
N GLN A 308 -14.32 -15.73 29.01
CA GLN A 308 -14.72 -17.03 28.48
C GLN A 308 -16.09 -16.92 27.83
N MET A 309 -16.15 -17.15 26.52
CA MET A 309 -17.39 -17.18 25.74
C MET A 309 -17.73 -18.62 25.37
N GLU A 310 -18.96 -19.06 25.63
CA GLU A 310 -19.40 -20.41 25.34
C GLU A 310 -20.77 -20.43 24.64
N ASN A 311 -20.94 -21.28 23.62
CA ASN A 311 -22.22 -21.55 22.95
C ASN A 311 -22.89 -20.31 22.26
N LEU A 312 -22.10 -19.41 21.66
CA LEU A 312 -22.60 -18.18 21.02
C LEU A 312 -22.59 -18.24 19.48
N LEU A 313 -23.58 -17.60 18.85
CA LEU A 313 -23.62 -17.40 17.40
C LEU A 313 -23.58 -15.90 17.06
N PHE A 314 -22.47 -15.46 16.47
CA PHE A 314 -22.30 -14.11 15.93
C PHE A 314 -22.80 -14.08 14.48
N THR A 315 -23.71 -13.15 14.17
CA THR A 315 -24.37 -13.07 12.87
C THR A 315 -24.82 -11.65 12.56
N SER A 316 -24.82 -11.27 11.29
CA SER A 316 -25.32 -9.98 10.81
C SER A 316 -26.76 -10.07 10.31
N ARG A 317 -27.43 -8.92 10.25
CA ARG A 317 -28.70 -8.76 9.52
C ARG A 317 -28.52 -7.69 8.45
N GLY A 318 -28.78 -8.05 7.20
CA GLY A 318 -28.46 -7.22 6.03
C GLY A 318 -26.97 -7.19 5.70
N SER A 319 -26.63 -6.58 4.56
CA SER A 319 -25.24 -6.36 4.15
C SER A 319 -24.64 -5.21 4.95
N LEU A 320 -23.61 -5.52 5.75
CA LEU A 320 -22.94 -4.56 6.64
C LEU A 320 -21.43 -4.55 6.34
N PRO A 321 -20.98 -3.91 5.24
CA PRO A 321 -19.57 -3.78 4.94
C PRO A 321 -18.83 -3.04 6.08
N GLY A 322 -17.57 -3.41 6.31
CA GLY A 322 -16.74 -2.92 7.43
C GLY A 322 -17.05 -3.51 8.81
N LEU A 323 -18.14 -4.27 8.98
CA LEU A 323 -18.48 -4.88 10.27
C LEU A 323 -17.49 -5.99 10.66
N ALA A 324 -16.66 -5.74 11.68
CA ALA A 324 -15.98 -6.80 12.40
C ALA A 324 -16.97 -7.49 13.35
N LEU A 325 -17.12 -8.82 13.26
CA LEU A 325 -18.07 -9.56 14.11
C LEU A 325 -17.59 -9.66 15.57
N VAL A 326 -16.28 -9.83 15.78
CA VAL A 326 -15.60 -9.73 17.08
C VAL A 326 -14.23 -9.09 16.82
N GLN A 327 -13.84 -8.12 17.65
CA GLN A 327 -12.46 -7.66 17.78
C GLN A 327 -11.91 -8.13 19.13
N TRP A 328 -10.77 -8.82 19.13
CA TRP A 328 -10.18 -9.42 20.32
C TRP A 328 -8.86 -8.75 20.69
N ASN A 329 -8.86 -7.92 21.74
CA ASN A 329 -7.68 -7.17 22.19
C ASN A 329 -7.05 -7.76 23.47
N LEU A 330 -7.81 -8.51 24.25
CA LEU A 330 -7.44 -8.96 25.59
C LEU A 330 -6.45 -10.15 25.58
N GLN A 331 -5.33 -10.04 26.30
CA GLN A 331 -4.37 -11.13 26.50
C GLN A 331 -4.72 -11.95 27.76
N SER A 332 -4.35 -13.24 27.77
CA SER A 332 -4.66 -14.15 28.90
C SER A 332 -3.65 -14.04 30.04
N THR A 333 -4.10 -13.88 31.30
CA THR A 333 -3.15 -13.95 32.44
C THR A 333 -2.58 -15.36 32.67
N LYS A 334 -3.33 -16.39 32.27
CA LYS A 334 -2.94 -17.80 32.26
C LYS A 334 -3.56 -18.48 31.04
N GLN A 335 -2.95 -19.57 30.58
CA GLN A 335 -3.40 -20.30 29.40
C GLN A 335 -4.86 -20.79 29.54
N GLY A 336 -5.75 -20.27 28.69
CA GLY A 336 -7.17 -20.61 28.69
C GLY A 336 -8.04 -19.82 29.68
N ASP A 337 -7.51 -18.76 30.29
CA ASP A 337 -8.30 -17.72 30.96
C ASP A 337 -9.15 -16.93 29.96
N VAL A 338 -8.62 -16.71 28.75
CA VAL A 338 -9.20 -15.87 27.70
C VAL A 338 -9.42 -16.73 26.46
N GLY A 339 -10.66 -16.85 25.97
CA GLY A 339 -10.99 -17.67 24.80
C GLY A 339 -12.48 -17.88 24.52
N MET A 340 -12.75 -18.66 23.48
CA MET A 340 -14.09 -18.99 22.97
C MET A 340 -14.25 -20.50 22.77
N TRP A 341 -15.39 -21.08 23.13
CA TRP A 341 -15.72 -22.51 22.96
C TRP A 341 -17.13 -22.68 22.39
N ASP A 342 -17.31 -23.57 21.41
CA ASP A 342 -18.58 -23.74 20.68
C ASP A 342 -19.22 -22.40 20.26
N CYS A 343 -18.37 -21.46 19.83
CA CYS A 343 -18.75 -20.15 19.35
C CYS A 343 -18.54 -20.08 17.84
N HIS A 344 -19.51 -19.49 17.12
CA HIS A 344 -19.58 -19.57 15.66
C HIS A 344 -19.88 -18.22 15.03
N PHE A 345 -19.35 -18.01 13.84
CA PHE A 345 -19.58 -16.82 13.02
C PHE A 345 -20.35 -17.24 11.76
N ARG A 346 -21.52 -16.63 11.51
CA ARG A 346 -22.33 -16.92 10.32
C ARG A 346 -22.85 -15.64 9.68
N VAL A 347 -22.28 -15.27 8.53
CA VAL A 347 -22.79 -14.16 7.71
C VAL A 347 -23.83 -14.71 6.73
N GLY A 348 -25.08 -14.32 6.92
CA GLY A 348 -26.19 -14.70 6.04
C GLY A 348 -26.64 -16.16 6.09
N GLY A 349 -27.26 -16.62 5.01
CA GLY A 349 -27.76 -17.99 4.79
C GLY A 349 -29.02 -18.36 5.59
N ALA A 350 -29.20 -17.83 6.81
CA ALA A 350 -30.22 -18.25 7.75
C ALA A 350 -31.45 -17.32 7.85
N THR A 351 -32.54 -17.84 8.43
CA THR A 351 -33.74 -17.05 8.74
C THR A 351 -33.43 -15.91 9.70
N GLY A 352 -33.83 -14.68 9.34
CA GLY A 352 -33.59 -13.46 10.14
C GLY A 352 -32.32 -12.69 9.79
N THR A 353 -31.47 -13.20 8.90
CA THR A 353 -30.26 -12.50 8.43
C THR A 353 -30.51 -11.54 7.26
N ASP A 354 -31.67 -11.62 6.61
CA ASP A 354 -32.02 -10.92 5.36
C ASP A 354 -30.95 -11.04 4.24
N LEU A 355 -30.21 -12.16 4.26
CA LEU A 355 -29.13 -12.53 3.33
C LEU A 355 -29.27 -14.01 2.91
N ARG A 356 -30.47 -14.45 2.53
CA ARG A 356 -30.77 -15.82 2.05
C ARG A 356 -30.84 -15.84 0.53
N LYS A 357 -31.04 -17.01 -0.08
CA LYS A 357 -31.16 -17.22 -1.54
C LYS A 357 -32.13 -16.27 -2.30
N ALA A 358 -33.17 -15.77 -1.63
CA ALA A 358 -34.12 -14.81 -2.22
C ALA A 358 -33.63 -13.36 -2.13
N ASP A 359 -32.84 -13.06 -1.10
CA ASP A 359 -32.33 -11.73 -0.78
C ASP A 359 -30.95 -11.51 -1.46
N CYS A 360 -30.20 -12.58 -1.68
CA CYS A 360 -28.88 -12.66 -2.33
C CYS A 360 -28.85 -13.84 -3.33
N PRO A 361 -29.30 -13.65 -4.58
CA PRO A 361 -29.09 -14.64 -5.64
C PRO A 361 -27.60 -14.84 -5.95
N LYS A 362 -27.25 -15.97 -6.58
CA LYS A 362 -25.86 -16.24 -6.98
C LYS A 362 -25.32 -15.13 -7.90
N LEU A 363 -24.04 -14.77 -7.72
CA LEU A 363 -23.34 -13.69 -8.45
C LEU A 363 -23.84 -12.25 -8.12
N SER A 364 -24.41 -11.97 -6.93
CA SER A 364 -24.96 -10.63 -6.61
C SER A 364 -24.39 -9.90 -5.38
N GLY A 365 -23.27 -10.33 -4.79
CA GLY A 365 -22.69 -9.66 -3.61
C GLY A 365 -21.34 -10.21 -3.15
N ASN A 366 -20.67 -9.44 -2.27
CA ASN A 366 -19.33 -9.71 -1.72
C ASN A 366 -19.37 -9.74 -0.19
N VAL A 367 -18.47 -10.52 0.45
CA VAL A 367 -18.31 -10.59 1.92
C VAL A 367 -16.82 -10.64 2.29
N ASN A 368 -16.39 -9.79 3.21
CA ASN A 368 -14.97 -9.65 3.61
C ASN A 368 -14.60 -10.54 4.81
N SER A 369 -13.29 -10.67 5.04
CA SER A 369 -12.63 -11.81 5.72
C SER A 369 -12.42 -11.70 7.23
N ILE A 370 -12.05 -12.83 7.85
CA ILE A 370 -11.53 -12.91 9.23
C ILE A 370 -10.02 -12.61 9.24
N LEU A 371 -9.62 -11.49 9.87
CA LEU A 371 -8.23 -11.11 10.11
C LEU A 371 -7.75 -11.59 11.49
N ILE A 372 -6.49 -12.03 11.61
CA ILE A 372 -5.87 -12.44 12.87
C ILE A 372 -4.57 -11.64 13.08
N TRP A 373 -4.48 -10.94 14.21
CA TRP A 373 -3.35 -10.07 14.58
C TRP A 373 -3.09 -10.12 16.10
N GLY A 374 -1.81 -10.04 16.50
CA GLY A 374 -1.39 -9.89 17.90
C GLY A 374 -0.26 -10.82 18.37
N ASP A 375 0.47 -10.40 19.41
CA ASP A 375 1.66 -11.03 20.05
C ASP A 375 1.39 -12.40 20.72
N GLY A 376 0.24 -13.03 20.47
CA GLY A 376 -0.13 -14.34 21.01
C GLY A 376 -0.07 -14.45 22.55
N PRO A 377 0.13 -15.67 23.08
CA PRO A 377 -0.03 -16.96 22.39
C PRO A 377 -1.51 -17.23 22.06
N THR A 378 -1.79 -17.70 20.84
CA THR A 378 -3.16 -17.91 20.34
C THR A 378 -3.35 -19.35 19.90
N TRP A 379 -4.45 -20.00 20.30
CA TRP A 379 -4.74 -21.41 19.97
C TRP A 379 -6.04 -21.56 19.19
N TRP A 380 -5.92 -22.03 17.95
CA TRP A 380 -7.04 -22.41 17.10
C TRP A 380 -7.14 -23.94 17.10
N ARG A 381 -8.30 -24.50 17.46
CA ARG A 381 -8.52 -25.95 17.57
C ARG A 381 -9.89 -26.31 16.99
N GLY A 382 -9.90 -27.10 15.91
CA GLY A 382 -11.16 -27.50 15.24
C GLY A 382 -11.90 -26.34 14.57
N THR A 383 -11.19 -25.27 14.20
CA THR A 383 -11.77 -24.05 13.61
C THR A 383 -11.91 -24.17 12.10
N ALA A 384 -12.96 -23.58 11.55
CA ALA A 384 -13.18 -23.42 10.11
C ALA A 384 -13.39 -21.95 9.77
N SER A 385 -12.95 -21.55 8.58
CA SER A 385 -13.18 -20.24 7.96
C SER A 385 -13.36 -20.48 6.47
N GLU A 386 -14.44 -19.99 5.88
CA GLU A 386 -14.86 -20.37 4.53
C GLU A 386 -15.55 -19.21 3.79
N HIS A 387 -15.49 -19.24 2.46
CA HIS A 387 -16.26 -18.38 1.54
C HIS A 387 -16.05 -16.85 1.66
N SER A 388 -15.02 -16.39 2.37
CA SER A 388 -14.63 -14.97 2.44
C SER A 388 -13.83 -14.54 1.19
N VAL A 389 -13.92 -13.27 0.77
CA VAL A 389 -13.42 -12.81 -0.55
C VAL A 389 -11.90 -12.60 -0.66
N MET A 390 -11.18 -12.21 0.41
CA MET A 390 -9.74 -11.89 0.33
C MET A 390 -8.85 -13.03 0.83
N TYR A 391 -9.23 -13.60 1.98
CA TYR A 391 -8.55 -14.73 2.65
C TYR A 391 -9.51 -15.45 3.61
N GLN A 392 -9.26 -16.72 3.94
CA GLN A 392 -9.97 -17.42 5.00
C GLN A 392 -9.23 -17.29 6.35
N TYR A 393 -7.90 -17.45 6.32
CA TYR A 393 -7.00 -17.20 7.43
C TYR A 393 -5.85 -16.29 6.98
N ASN A 394 -5.57 -15.24 7.74
CA ASN A 394 -4.40 -14.37 7.54
C ASN A 394 -3.76 -14.09 8.90
N ILE A 395 -2.53 -14.58 9.08
CA ILE A 395 -1.75 -14.50 10.32
C ILE A 395 -0.64 -13.49 10.10
N VAL A 396 -0.71 -12.32 10.74
CA VAL A 396 0.23 -11.21 10.50
C VAL A 396 0.88 -10.72 11.79
N GLY A 397 2.21 -10.67 11.80
CA GLY A 397 3.00 -10.17 12.93
C GLY A 397 2.97 -11.05 14.19
N ALA A 398 2.42 -12.26 14.10
CA ALA A 398 2.27 -13.15 15.24
C ALA A 398 3.65 -13.69 15.67
N SER A 399 3.99 -13.53 16.94
CA SER A 399 5.18 -14.15 17.52
C SER A 399 4.90 -14.63 18.94
N ASN A 400 5.76 -15.48 19.48
CA ASN A 400 5.68 -15.92 20.89
C ASN A 400 6.52 -15.02 21.84
N ALA A 401 6.71 -13.74 21.49
CA ALA A 401 7.49 -12.77 22.25
C ALA A 401 6.83 -11.37 22.24
N PRO A 402 6.80 -10.65 23.37
CA PRO A 402 6.10 -9.38 23.48
C PRO A 402 6.89 -8.21 22.87
N ALA A 403 6.28 -7.45 21.95
CA ALA A 403 6.87 -6.24 21.37
C ALA A 403 5.78 -5.25 20.89
N PRO A 404 5.61 -4.09 21.54
CA PRO A 404 4.51 -3.18 21.19
C PRO A 404 4.77 -2.39 19.90
N PHE A 405 3.81 -2.42 18.98
CA PHE A 405 3.79 -1.58 17.78
C PHE A 405 2.49 -0.77 17.70
N THR A 406 2.59 0.48 17.22
CA THR A 406 1.46 1.36 16.94
C THR A 406 0.96 1.15 15.51
N VAL A 407 -0.37 1.11 15.32
CA VAL A 407 -1.01 0.82 14.04
C VAL A 407 -1.36 2.11 13.31
N ASP A 408 -0.84 2.27 12.09
CA ASP A 408 -1.34 3.21 11.08
C ASP A 408 -1.37 2.52 9.71
N ASN A 409 -2.50 2.66 9.01
CA ASN A 409 -2.88 1.95 7.78
C ASN A 409 -3.07 0.43 7.93
N TRP A 410 -3.92 -0.17 7.08
CA TRP A 410 -4.36 -1.55 7.21
C TRP A 410 -3.26 -2.55 6.86
N ILE A 411 -2.78 -3.28 7.88
CA ILE A 411 -1.67 -4.22 7.76
C ILE A 411 -2.14 -5.56 7.17
N GLY A 412 -1.48 -6.01 6.10
CA GLY A 412 -1.43 -7.41 5.70
C GLY A 412 -2.48 -7.91 4.69
N GLU A 413 -3.28 -7.04 4.06
CA GLU A 413 -4.14 -7.48 2.95
C GLU A 413 -3.32 -8.00 1.75
N PRO A 414 -3.73 -9.10 1.09
CA PRO A 414 -3.02 -9.62 -0.07
C PRO A 414 -3.25 -8.73 -1.31
N SER A 415 -2.17 -8.18 -1.86
CA SER A 415 -2.18 -7.62 -3.21
C SER A 415 -2.35 -8.74 -4.24
N PHE A 416 -3.27 -8.52 -5.18
CA PHE A 416 -3.44 -9.36 -6.38
C PHE A 416 -2.84 -8.71 -7.63
N ASP A 417 -2.06 -7.63 -7.50
CA ASP A 417 -1.55 -6.83 -8.63
C ASP A 417 -0.53 -7.57 -9.51
N THR A 418 -0.01 -8.71 -9.02
CA THR A 418 0.82 -9.64 -9.81
C THR A 418 0.01 -10.57 -10.72
N CYS A 419 -1.32 -10.63 -10.56
CA CYS A 419 -2.22 -11.38 -11.43
C CYS A 419 -2.54 -10.56 -12.68
N GLY A 420 -1.87 -10.87 -13.80
CA GLY A 420 -2.16 -10.25 -15.09
C GLY A 420 -3.63 -10.42 -15.51
N SER A 421 -4.17 -9.43 -16.24
CA SER A 421 -5.61 -9.29 -16.57
C SER A 421 -6.25 -10.43 -17.40
N ALA A 422 -5.51 -11.51 -17.69
CA ALA A 422 -5.96 -12.69 -18.41
C ALA A 422 -6.17 -13.94 -17.52
N THR A 423 -5.80 -13.91 -16.23
CA THR A 423 -5.87 -15.10 -15.33
C THR A 423 -6.91 -14.95 -14.21
N THR A 424 -8.19 -15.09 -14.57
CA THR A 424 -9.40 -14.96 -13.72
C THR A 424 -9.48 -15.85 -12.47
N ASN A 425 -8.46 -16.67 -12.21
CA ASN A 425 -8.38 -17.64 -11.10
C ASN A 425 -7.10 -17.44 -10.25
N CYS A 426 -6.37 -16.35 -10.47
CA CYS A 426 -5.22 -15.91 -9.68
C CYS A 426 -5.65 -14.94 -8.57
N ASN A 427 -6.61 -14.05 -8.88
CA ASN A 427 -7.21 -13.07 -7.97
C ASN A 427 -8.39 -13.68 -7.18
N VAL A 428 -8.12 -14.76 -6.43
CA VAL A 428 -9.11 -15.52 -5.66
C VAL A 428 -8.64 -15.63 -4.21
N ALA A 429 -9.58 -15.67 -3.26
CA ALA A 429 -9.33 -15.67 -1.83
C ALA A 429 -8.30 -16.72 -1.39
N TRP A 430 -7.25 -16.30 -0.67
CA TRP A 430 -6.27 -17.22 -0.11
C TRP A 430 -6.90 -18.12 0.97
N ALA A 431 -6.49 -19.38 1.06
CA ALA A 431 -6.98 -20.26 2.12
C ALA A 431 -6.19 -20.02 3.43
N LEU A 432 -4.87 -19.83 3.31
CA LEU A 432 -3.99 -19.45 4.41
C LEU A 432 -2.93 -18.46 3.91
N ILE A 433 -2.72 -17.39 4.69
CA ILE A 433 -1.59 -16.47 4.55
C ILE A 433 -0.86 -16.42 5.89
N VAL A 434 0.47 -16.53 5.88
CA VAL A 434 1.34 -16.27 7.04
C VAL A 434 2.34 -15.19 6.65
N GLN A 435 2.25 -14.01 7.28
CA GLN A 435 3.11 -12.85 7.01
C GLN A 435 3.84 -12.40 8.29
N ASN A 436 5.11 -12.02 8.17
CA ASN A 436 5.85 -11.29 9.20
C ASN A 436 5.88 -11.99 10.59
N SER A 437 5.74 -13.32 10.66
CA SER A 437 5.41 -14.07 11.89
C SER A 437 6.50 -15.09 12.29
N ASP A 438 6.66 -15.37 13.59
CA ASP A 438 7.65 -16.33 14.13
C ASP A 438 7.01 -17.36 15.08
N GLY A 439 7.14 -18.65 14.75
CA GLY A 439 6.68 -19.76 15.59
C GLY A 439 5.21 -20.12 15.39
N VAL A 440 4.76 -20.19 14.13
CA VAL A 440 3.40 -20.58 13.75
C VAL A 440 3.32 -22.10 13.55
N TYR A 441 2.55 -22.79 14.38
CA TYR A 441 2.35 -24.24 14.30
C TYR A 441 0.91 -24.58 13.90
N ILE A 442 0.74 -25.32 12.81
CA ILE A 442 -0.53 -25.79 12.27
C ILE A 442 -0.43 -27.32 12.12
N ASP A 443 -1.41 -28.06 12.64
CA ASP A 443 -1.45 -29.53 12.56
C ASP A 443 -2.86 -30.00 12.21
N GLY A 444 -2.99 -30.66 11.06
CA GLY A 444 -4.28 -31.04 10.47
C GLY A 444 -4.95 -29.84 9.81
N THR A 445 -4.76 -29.66 8.50
CA THR A 445 -5.44 -28.59 7.76
C THR A 445 -5.90 -29.06 6.38
N GLY A 446 -7.14 -28.71 6.03
CA GLY A 446 -7.79 -29.04 4.77
C GLY A 446 -8.23 -27.77 4.07
N LEU A 447 -7.60 -27.44 2.93
CA LEU A 447 -7.77 -26.17 2.24
C LEU A 447 -8.26 -26.43 0.80
N TYR A 448 -9.43 -25.93 0.42
CA TYR A 448 -10.13 -26.40 -0.77
C TYR A 448 -10.59 -25.26 -1.70
N SER A 449 -10.47 -25.48 -3.01
CA SER A 449 -11.13 -24.68 -4.04
C SER A 449 -11.96 -25.58 -4.95
N TRP A 450 -13.27 -25.54 -4.79
CA TRP A 450 -14.20 -26.47 -5.45
C TRP A 450 -14.86 -25.92 -6.73
N PHE A 451 -14.74 -24.62 -7.01
CA PHE A 451 -15.56 -23.95 -8.02
C PHE A 451 -14.82 -22.84 -8.78
N GLN A 452 -15.19 -22.68 -10.05
CA GLN A 452 -15.04 -21.43 -10.81
C GLN A 452 -16.43 -20.97 -11.25
N ASN A 453 -16.90 -19.82 -10.76
CA ASN A 453 -18.25 -19.28 -11.08
C ASN A 453 -19.38 -20.33 -10.92
N TYR A 454 -19.33 -21.12 -9.85
CA TYR A 454 -20.23 -22.24 -9.53
C TYR A 454 -20.16 -23.48 -10.47
N ASN A 455 -19.16 -23.58 -11.35
CA ASN A 455 -18.84 -24.78 -12.13
C ASN A 455 -17.70 -25.58 -11.45
N GLN A 456 -17.76 -26.92 -11.49
CA GLN A 456 -16.78 -27.83 -10.84
C GLN A 456 -15.84 -28.57 -11.81
N ASP A 457 -15.88 -28.31 -13.12
CA ASP A 457 -15.03 -28.97 -14.13
C ASP A 457 -13.53 -28.72 -13.90
N CYS A 458 -13.22 -27.67 -13.13
CA CYS A 458 -11.87 -27.31 -12.69
C CYS A 458 -11.30 -28.28 -11.63
N VAL A 459 -12.14 -29.02 -10.89
CA VAL A 459 -11.69 -29.94 -9.82
C VAL A 459 -10.93 -31.11 -10.44
N GLY A 460 -11.47 -31.73 -11.50
CA GLY A 460 -10.76 -32.80 -12.21
C GLY A 460 -9.45 -32.35 -12.87
N LYS A 461 -9.43 -31.09 -13.31
CA LYS A 461 -8.25 -30.42 -13.87
C LYS A 461 -7.27 -29.93 -12.79
N LYS A 462 -7.62 -30.01 -11.50
CA LYS A 462 -6.85 -29.49 -10.35
C LYS A 462 -6.47 -28.01 -10.52
N ASN A 463 -7.37 -27.20 -11.08
CA ASN A 463 -7.05 -25.82 -11.46
C ASN A 463 -8.18 -24.82 -11.19
N CYS A 464 -9.05 -25.08 -10.20
CA CYS A 464 -10.07 -24.14 -9.76
C CYS A 464 -9.46 -22.80 -9.31
N GLN A 465 -8.28 -22.85 -8.68
CA GLN A 465 -7.56 -21.68 -8.18
C GLN A 465 -6.06 -21.84 -8.38
N GLN A 466 -5.35 -20.73 -8.63
CA GLN A 466 -3.90 -20.81 -8.85
C GLN A 466 -3.13 -21.17 -7.57
N ARG A 467 -3.49 -20.61 -6.40
CA ARG A 467 -2.72 -20.72 -5.14
C ARG A 467 -3.63 -20.80 -3.92
N LEU A 468 -3.28 -21.60 -2.90
CA LEU A 468 -4.03 -21.68 -1.64
C LEU A 468 -3.27 -21.19 -0.40
N VAL A 469 -1.98 -21.55 -0.25
CA VAL A 469 -1.16 -21.15 0.91
C VAL A 469 -0.07 -20.17 0.50
N ASN A 470 0.02 -19.03 1.19
CA ASN A 470 1.12 -18.07 1.08
C ASN A 470 1.95 -18.05 2.37
N VAL A 471 3.28 -18.06 2.25
CA VAL A 471 4.20 -17.79 3.37
C VAL A 471 5.20 -16.71 2.96
N TYR A 472 5.21 -15.62 3.72
CA TYR A 472 5.96 -14.39 3.45
C TYR A 472 6.62 -13.89 4.75
N ASN A 473 7.89 -13.48 4.68
CA ASN A 473 8.61 -12.80 5.78
C ASN A 473 8.56 -13.49 7.16
N SER A 474 8.43 -14.82 7.21
CA SER A 474 8.12 -15.57 8.44
C SER A 474 9.21 -16.58 8.80
N ALA A 475 9.13 -17.13 10.01
CA ALA A 475 10.08 -18.11 10.56
C ALA A 475 9.38 -19.13 11.47
N ASN A 476 9.99 -20.31 11.64
CA ASN A 476 9.44 -21.39 12.46
C ASN A 476 7.96 -21.71 12.13
N VAL A 477 7.59 -21.55 10.85
CA VAL A 477 6.27 -21.90 10.32
C VAL A 477 6.28 -23.39 10.00
N PHE A 478 5.52 -24.17 10.75
CA PHE A 478 5.39 -25.61 10.58
C PHE A 478 3.93 -25.96 10.32
N ILE A 479 3.68 -26.73 9.24
CA ILE A 479 2.35 -27.19 8.84
C ILE A 479 2.42 -28.72 8.65
N SER A 480 1.88 -29.49 9.58
CA SER A 480 1.67 -30.94 9.42
C SER A 480 0.28 -31.27 8.90
N HIS A 481 0.21 -32.36 8.13
CA HIS A 481 -1.04 -32.89 7.58
C HIS A 481 -1.83 -31.85 6.76
N LEU A 482 -1.15 -31.17 5.83
CA LEU A 482 -1.76 -30.23 4.88
C LEU A 482 -2.35 -31.00 3.68
N VAL A 483 -3.67 -30.97 3.55
CA VAL A 483 -4.44 -31.59 2.46
C VAL A 483 -5.09 -30.49 1.62
N THR A 484 -5.02 -30.57 0.29
CA THR A 484 -5.70 -29.58 -0.58
C THR A 484 -6.45 -30.17 -1.76
N VAL A 485 -7.41 -29.41 -2.28
CA VAL A 485 -8.23 -29.77 -3.45
C VAL A 485 -8.34 -28.59 -4.41
N GLY A 486 -8.15 -28.85 -5.71
CA GLY A 486 -8.47 -27.91 -6.79
C GLY A 486 -7.48 -26.78 -7.05
N SER A 487 -6.32 -26.76 -6.39
CA SER A 487 -5.26 -25.76 -6.60
C SER A 487 -4.17 -26.21 -7.57
N VAL A 488 -3.58 -25.26 -8.31
CA VAL A 488 -2.34 -25.52 -9.08
C VAL A 488 -1.11 -25.53 -8.16
N GLU A 489 -0.95 -24.48 -7.35
CA GLU A 489 0.09 -24.32 -6.34
C GLU A 489 -0.51 -24.58 -4.94
N VAL A 490 0.01 -25.60 -4.25
CA VAL A 490 -0.42 -25.99 -2.90
C VAL A 490 0.17 -25.04 -1.87
N VAL A 491 1.48 -24.78 -1.98
CA VAL A 491 2.21 -23.77 -1.18
C VAL A 491 3.04 -22.90 -2.12
N THR A 492 2.84 -21.59 -2.01
CA THR A 492 3.62 -20.56 -2.68
C THR A 492 4.42 -19.78 -1.63
N PRO A 493 5.69 -20.14 -1.37
CA PRO A 493 6.58 -19.29 -0.58
C PRO A 493 6.93 -18.04 -1.40
N ALA A 494 7.12 -16.91 -0.72
CA ALA A 494 7.53 -15.67 -1.38
C ALA A 494 8.88 -15.83 -2.11
N ILE A 495 9.91 -16.32 -1.40
CA ILE A 495 11.23 -16.59 -1.96
C ILE A 495 11.36 -18.09 -2.23
N SER A 496 11.56 -18.46 -3.50
CA SER A 496 12.01 -19.82 -3.82
C SER A 496 13.52 -19.92 -3.61
N ASN A 497 13.91 -20.75 -2.64
CA ASN A 497 15.28 -21.05 -2.23
C ASN A 497 15.50 -22.58 -2.17
N ARG A 498 16.61 -23.05 -1.57
CA ARG A 498 16.94 -24.50 -1.53
C ARG A 498 16.06 -25.31 -0.57
N TYR A 499 15.47 -24.67 0.43
CA TYR A 499 14.62 -25.26 1.45
C TYR A 499 13.14 -25.10 1.11
N ASN A 500 12.74 -23.92 0.60
CA ASN A 500 11.35 -23.64 0.18
C ASN A 500 11.27 -23.40 -1.33
N ARG A 501 10.41 -24.14 -2.01
CA ARG A 501 10.04 -23.93 -3.41
C ARG A 501 8.52 -23.85 -3.52
N ILE A 502 8.00 -23.37 -4.65
CA ILE A 502 6.59 -23.61 -5.00
C ILE A 502 6.37 -25.12 -5.02
N ILE A 503 5.36 -25.58 -4.28
CA ILE A 503 4.91 -26.98 -4.24
C ILE A 503 3.65 -27.06 -5.09
N TYR A 504 3.71 -27.77 -6.21
CA TYR A 504 2.57 -27.93 -7.11
C TYR A 504 1.69 -29.11 -6.69
N ALA A 505 0.42 -29.09 -7.11
CA ALA A 505 -0.48 -30.21 -6.82
C ALA A 505 -0.04 -31.52 -7.49
N GLU A 506 0.71 -31.45 -8.59
CA GLU A 506 1.30 -32.63 -9.24
C GLU A 506 2.47 -33.25 -8.45
N ASP A 507 3.17 -32.47 -7.61
CA ASP A 507 4.22 -32.98 -6.71
C ASP A 507 3.66 -33.83 -5.55
N THR A 508 2.38 -33.68 -5.25
CA THR A 508 1.77 -34.05 -3.96
C THR A 508 0.42 -34.77 -4.09
N LEU A 509 0.08 -35.23 -5.30
CA LEU A 509 -1.20 -35.89 -5.61
C LEU A 509 -1.22 -37.35 -5.13
N GLU A 510 -1.89 -37.61 -4.00
CA GLU A 510 -2.05 -38.95 -3.42
C GLU A 510 -3.33 -39.66 -3.89
N ALA A 511 -4.37 -38.90 -4.26
CA ALA A 511 -5.68 -39.46 -4.62
C ALA A 511 -5.70 -40.08 -6.03
N THR A 512 -5.94 -41.40 -6.07
CA THR A 512 -6.07 -42.19 -7.31
C THR A 512 -7.42 -42.02 -8.04
N ALA A 513 -8.37 -41.26 -7.46
CA ALA A 513 -9.70 -41.01 -7.99
C ALA A 513 -10.20 -39.59 -7.64
N TYR A 514 -11.36 -39.20 -8.19
CA TYR A 514 -12.09 -37.99 -7.78
C TYR A 514 -12.23 -37.95 -6.25
N PRO A 515 -11.95 -36.81 -5.57
CA PRO A 515 -11.74 -35.45 -6.10
C PRO A 515 -10.28 -35.06 -6.41
N TRP A 516 -9.33 -36.01 -6.46
CA TRP A 516 -7.91 -35.73 -6.69
C TRP A 516 -7.26 -34.79 -5.65
N TRP A 517 -7.43 -35.11 -4.36
CA TRP A 517 -6.79 -34.39 -3.25
C TRP A 517 -5.26 -34.62 -3.20
N THR A 518 -4.54 -33.59 -2.78
CA THR A 518 -3.10 -33.62 -2.48
C THR A 518 -2.85 -33.77 -0.98
N ALA A 519 -1.68 -34.24 -0.59
CA ALA A 519 -1.25 -34.19 0.81
C ALA A 519 0.24 -33.89 0.98
N ILE A 520 0.55 -33.14 2.04
CA ILE A 520 1.90 -32.87 2.54
C ILE A 520 1.92 -33.26 4.01
N ALA A 521 2.66 -34.31 4.35
CA ALA A 521 2.74 -34.82 5.71
C ALA A 521 3.36 -33.81 6.68
N SER A 522 4.38 -33.07 6.25
CA SER A 522 4.96 -31.93 6.98
C SER A 522 5.63 -30.96 6.02
N TYR A 523 5.31 -29.68 6.17
CA TYR A 523 6.03 -28.54 5.57
C TYR A 523 6.62 -27.68 6.70
N LEU A 524 7.83 -27.18 6.49
CA LEU A 524 8.58 -26.37 7.44
C LEU A 524 9.32 -25.29 6.64
N ASP A 525 8.99 -24.03 6.88
CA ASP A 525 9.58 -22.92 6.13
C ASP A 525 11.03 -22.63 6.56
N SER A 526 11.30 -22.56 7.87
CA SER A 526 12.66 -22.58 8.41
C SER A 526 12.68 -22.92 9.92
N ASN A 527 13.81 -23.40 10.42
CA ASN A 527 14.13 -23.49 11.87
C ASN A 527 14.97 -22.30 12.36
N ASP A 528 15.30 -21.36 11.47
CA ASP A 528 16.19 -20.24 11.79
C ASP A 528 15.40 -19.10 12.42
N LYS A 529 15.78 -18.68 13.63
CA LYS A 529 15.13 -17.54 14.30
C LYS A 529 15.38 -16.23 13.55
N ILE A 530 14.40 -15.79 12.78
CA ILE A 530 14.34 -14.41 12.31
C ILE A 530 13.94 -13.53 13.50
N ASN A 531 14.87 -12.73 13.99
CA ASN A 531 14.55 -11.72 15.00
C ASN A 531 13.67 -10.64 14.34
N VAL A 532 12.37 -10.59 14.69
CA VAL A 532 11.39 -9.75 13.98
C VAL A 532 11.70 -8.25 14.10
N THR A 533 12.41 -7.83 15.14
CA THR A 533 12.93 -6.45 15.31
C THR A 533 14.32 -6.22 14.69
N ASN A 534 14.97 -7.26 14.19
CA ASN A 534 16.30 -7.23 13.56
C ASN A 534 16.38 -8.21 12.38
N LYS A 535 15.59 -8.00 11.31
CA LYS A 535 16.03 -8.51 10.00
C LYS A 535 17.29 -7.72 9.60
N PRO A 536 18.40 -8.37 9.25
CA PRO A 536 19.50 -7.67 8.62
C PRO A 536 18.99 -7.07 7.32
N TYR A 537 19.30 -5.79 7.09
CA TYR A 537 19.00 -5.09 5.85
C TYR A 537 19.54 -5.90 4.65
N PRO A 538 18.93 -5.86 3.45
CA PRO A 538 19.35 -6.72 2.34
C PRO A 538 20.78 -6.46 1.84
N ILE A 539 21.43 -5.37 2.28
CA ILE A 539 22.87 -5.11 2.19
C ILE A 539 23.54 -5.52 3.51
N ARG A 540 24.70 -6.20 3.45
CA ARG A 540 25.55 -6.52 4.61
C ARG A 540 26.93 -5.87 4.48
N GLU A 541 27.59 -6.07 3.34
CA GLU A 541 28.92 -5.54 3.03
C GLU A 541 28.81 -4.14 2.42
N GLY A 542 27.94 -4.00 1.41
CA GLY A 542 27.82 -2.79 0.62
C GLY A 542 27.03 -2.99 -0.67
N TRP A 543 27.05 -1.97 -1.53
CA TRP A 543 26.37 -1.98 -2.82
C TRP A 543 27.11 -1.15 -3.87
N VAL A 544 26.72 -1.32 -5.14
CA VAL A 544 27.29 -0.63 -6.30
C VAL A 544 26.19 -0.01 -7.15
N SER A 545 26.45 1.16 -7.74
CA SER A 545 25.59 1.76 -8.77
C SER A 545 26.35 1.90 -10.09
N PHE A 546 25.88 1.14 -11.08
CA PHE A 546 26.29 1.20 -12.47
C PHE A 546 25.24 1.95 -13.29
N GLY A 547 25.67 2.62 -14.36
CA GLY A 547 24.76 3.15 -15.35
C GLY A 547 25.27 4.34 -16.14
N ASP A 548 24.37 4.88 -16.93
CA ASP A 548 24.50 6.09 -17.75
C ASP A 548 24.18 7.38 -16.93
N SER A 549 23.85 8.46 -17.65
CA SER A 549 23.50 9.76 -17.08
C SER A 549 22.23 9.78 -16.22
N TYR A 550 21.31 8.80 -16.37
CA TYR A 550 20.14 8.69 -15.47
C TYR A 550 20.56 8.23 -14.08
N ALA A 551 21.52 7.32 -13.99
CA ALA A 551 22.11 6.91 -12.71
C ALA A 551 23.15 7.92 -12.19
N ALA A 552 23.84 8.65 -13.06
CA ALA A 552 24.66 9.78 -12.62
C ALA A 552 23.81 10.92 -12.02
N GLY A 553 22.55 11.09 -12.45
CA GLY A 553 21.66 12.16 -12.01
C GLY A 553 22.24 13.54 -12.31
N ILE A 554 22.69 13.70 -13.56
CA ILE A 554 23.34 14.91 -14.04
C ILE A 554 22.52 16.17 -13.72
N GLY A 555 23.15 17.14 -13.05
CA GLY A 555 22.51 18.41 -12.70
C GLY A 555 21.38 18.36 -11.67
N ALA A 556 21.12 17.20 -11.05
CA ALA A 556 20.27 17.07 -9.86
C ALA A 556 21.13 17.29 -8.60
N GLY A 557 20.82 18.34 -7.84
CA GLY A 557 21.66 18.84 -6.75
C GLY A 557 23.04 19.31 -7.21
N ASN A 558 23.98 19.28 -6.28
CA ASN A 558 25.37 19.72 -6.47
C ASN A 558 26.25 18.59 -7.03
N PRO A 559 27.43 18.92 -7.58
CA PRO A 559 28.49 17.95 -7.86
C PRO A 559 28.78 17.03 -6.67
N TRP A 560 28.64 15.72 -6.87
CA TRP A 560 28.93 14.68 -5.88
C TRP A 560 30.43 14.47 -5.70
N ASP A 561 31.16 14.44 -6.81
CA ASP A 561 32.61 14.31 -6.88
C ASP A 561 33.19 15.19 -8.01
N ASP A 562 34.52 15.23 -8.12
CA ASP A 562 35.28 16.02 -9.08
C ASP A 562 35.57 15.28 -10.42
N THR A 563 34.87 14.16 -10.70
CA THR A 563 34.97 13.43 -11.97
C THR A 563 34.24 14.18 -13.09
N LYS A 564 34.94 15.15 -13.71
CA LYS A 564 34.35 16.10 -14.68
C LYS A 564 33.50 15.46 -15.77
N GLY A 565 33.94 14.34 -16.35
CA GLY A 565 33.19 13.66 -17.42
C GLY A 565 31.93 12.90 -16.99
N CYS A 566 31.80 12.53 -15.72
CA CYS A 566 30.68 11.68 -15.28
C CYS A 566 29.46 12.45 -14.79
N TYR A 567 29.63 13.70 -14.36
CA TYR A 567 28.57 14.59 -13.88
C TYR A 567 27.63 13.97 -12.83
N ARG A 568 28.19 13.33 -11.80
CA ARG A 568 27.39 12.70 -10.72
C ARG A 568 26.79 13.76 -9.78
N GLY A 569 25.48 13.75 -9.57
CA GLY A 569 24.75 14.68 -8.69
C GLY A 569 24.49 14.16 -7.28
N THR A 570 24.50 15.05 -6.29
CA THR A 570 24.01 14.75 -4.92
C THR A 570 22.51 14.45 -4.91
N GLY A 571 21.75 15.00 -5.87
CA GLY A 571 20.33 14.72 -6.09
C GLY A 571 20.05 13.51 -6.98
N SER A 572 21.08 12.73 -7.37
CA SER A 572 20.92 11.51 -8.16
C SER A 572 20.24 10.40 -7.35
N TYR A 573 19.47 9.51 -8.02
CA TYR A 573 18.81 8.41 -7.33
C TYR A 573 19.79 7.53 -6.56
N PRO A 574 21.04 7.27 -7.02
CA PRO A 574 21.99 6.49 -6.23
C PRO A 574 22.49 7.21 -4.97
N ALA A 575 22.75 8.53 -5.04
CA ALA A 575 23.17 9.30 -3.87
C ALA A 575 22.06 9.39 -2.81
N ILE A 576 20.82 9.60 -3.26
CA ILE A 576 19.65 9.62 -2.38
C ILE A 576 19.38 8.21 -1.81
N LEU A 577 19.54 7.15 -2.62
CA LEU A 577 19.40 5.76 -2.18
C LEU A 577 20.45 5.40 -1.11
N ASP A 578 21.70 5.85 -1.22
CA ASP A 578 22.72 5.62 -0.19
C ASP A 578 22.36 6.32 1.14
N TYR A 579 21.81 7.54 1.05
CA TYR A 579 21.31 8.26 2.22
C TYR A 579 20.12 7.55 2.88
N LEU A 580 19.14 7.08 2.10
CA LEU A 580 18.02 6.28 2.60
C LEU A 580 18.50 4.97 3.25
N VAL A 581 19.40 4.23 2.58
CA VAL A 581 20.04 3.02 3.11
C VAL A 581 20.70 3.29 4.46
N ARG A 582 21.53 4.36 4.56
CA ARG A 582 22.22 4.70 5.82
C ARG A 582 21.28 5.19 6.93
N ALA A 583 20.13 5.75 6.59
CA ALA A 583 19.15 6.19 7.58
C ALA A 583 18.40 5.02 8.26
N VAL A 584 18.23 3.88 7.56
CA VAL A 584 17.50 2.71 8.08
C VAL A 584 18.39 1.52 8.45
N HIS A 585 19.61 1.46 7.93
CA HIS A 585 20.58 0.41 8.26
C HIS A 585 21.31 0.73 9.58
N GLN A 586 21.42 -0.26 10.49
CA GLN A 586 22.11 -0.13 11.78
C GLN A 586 23.66 -0.09 11.66
N GLY A 587 24.19 0.48 10.58
CA GLY A 587 25.61 0.44 10.22
C GLY A 587 25.90 1.20 8.94
N SER A 588 27.18 1.30 8.57
CA SER A 588 27.65 2.07 7.41
C SER A 588 28.10 1.14 6.27
N PRO A 589 27.17 0.61 5.44
CA PRO A 589 27.54 -0.21 4.29
C PRO A 589 28.44 0.56 3.32
N GLN A 590 29.32 -0.15 2.62
CA GLN A 590 30.11 0.46 1.55
C GLN A 590 29.22 0.81 0.36
N TRP A 591 29.51 1.92 -0.33
CA TRP A 591 28.85 2.25 -1.59
C TRP A 591 29.89 2.65 -2.64
N GLN A 592 29.80 1.97 -3.78
CA GLN A 592 30.62 2.22 -4.96
C GLN A 592 29.75 2.86 -6.05
N ASN A 593 29.81 4.19 -6.20
CA ASN A 593 29.18 4.87 -7.33
C ASN A 593 30.13 4.90 -8.52
N PHE A 594 29.78 4.20 -9.60
CA PHE A 594 30.51 4.25 -10.86
C PHE A 594 29.72 4.88 -12.00
N ALA A 595 28.38 4.88 -11.93
CA ALA A 595 27.46 5.46 -12.91
C ALA A 595 27.97 6.79 -13.50
N CYS A 596 27.97 6.93 -14.82
CA CYS A 596 28.68 7.98 -15.53
C CYS A 596 27.89 8.43 -16.76
N SER A 597 27.78 9.73 -16.94
CA SER A 597 27.13 10.31 -18.12
C SER A 597 27.85 9.89 -19.41
N GLY A 598 27.08 9.53 -20.44
CA GLY A 598 27.62 9.10 -21.74
C GLY A 598 28.07 7.64 -21.85
N GLU A 599 28.22 6.89 -20.75
CA GLU A 599 28.69 5.48 -20.80
C GLU A 599 27.75 4.60 -21.65
N THR A 600 28.34 3.79 -22.53
CA THR A 600 27.66 2.72 -23.30
C THR A 600 27.90 1.35 -22.69
N ALA A 601 27.03 0.39 -23.00
CA ALA A 601 27.20 -1.01 -22.61
C ALA A 601 28.51 -1.63 -23.14
N ASP A 602 28.95 -1.22 -24.34
CA ASP A 602 30.19 -1.70 -24.96
C ASP A 602 31.44 -1.21 -24.19
N GLN A 603 31.46 0.08 -23.78
CA GLN A 603 32.53 0.63 -22.92
C GLN A 603 32.55 -0.06 -21.54
N PHE A 604 31.37 -0.18 -20.91
CA PHE A 604 31.20 -0.84 -19.61
C PHE A 604 31.86 -2.22 -19.59
N ARG A 605 31.57 -3.06 -20.59
CA ARG A 605 32.08 -4.44 -20.70
C ARG A 605 33.58 -4.50 -20.97
N LYS A 606 34.08 -3.64 -21.86
CA LYS A 606 35.52 -3.59 -22.21
C LYS A 606 36.39 -3.03 -21.09
N GLY A 607 35.79 -2.33 -20.12
CA GLY A 607 36.56 -1.54 -19.15
C GLY A 607 37.19 -0.29 -19.79
N GLU A 608 36.56 0.21 -20.85
CA GLU A 608 36.83 1.49 -21.50
C GLU A 608 35.91 2.57 -20.89
N GLY A 609 36.01 3.83 -21.34
CA GLY A 609 35.21 4.93 -20.79
C GLY A 609 35.38 5.08 -19.29
N ALA A 610 34.28 5.24 -18.56
CA ALA A 610 34.25 5.35 -17.10
C ALA A 610 34.70 4.07 -16.38
N SER A 611 34.94 2.99 -17.12
CA SER A 611 35.61 1.78 -16.63
C SER A 611 34.86 1.06 -15.49
N GLN A 612 33.54 1.26 -15.41
CA GLN A 612 32.74 0.96 -14.22
C GLN A 612 32.85 -0.51 -13.77
N LEU A 613 32.76 -1.45 -14.71
CA LEU A 613 32.94 -2.87 -14.43
C LEU A 613 34.38 -3.19 -14.01
N ARG A 614 35.39 -2.58 -14.65
CA ARG A 614 36.82 -2.85 -14.42
C ARG A 614 37.23 -2.49 -12.99
N ASP A 615 36.79 -1.33 -12.51
CA ASP A 615 37.28 -0.75 -11.25
C ASP A 615 36.40 -1.13 -10.03
N TRP A 616 35.25 -1.76 -10.24
CA TRP A 616 34.40 -2.30 -9.17
C TRP A 616 35.09 -3.39 -8.33
N ILE A 617 34.99 -3.27 -7.01
CA ILE A 617 35.41 -4.30 -6.04
C ILE A 617 34.19 -5.19 -5.73
N PRO A 618 34.13 -6.47 -6.18
CA PRO A 618 32.89 -7.25 -6.12
C PRO A 618 32.54 -7.79 -4.74
N VAL A 619 33.53 -7.98 -3.86
CA VAL A 619 33.30 -8.51 -2.50
C VAL A 619 32.56 -7.51 -1.60
N THR A 620 32.73 -6.21 -1.82
CA THR A 620 32.07 -5.14 -1.07
C THR A 620 30.69 -4.76 -1.64
N SER A 621 29.97 -5.71 -2.25
CA SER A 621 28.66 -5.46 -2.88
C SER A 621 27.74 -6.68 -2.86
N ASP A 622 26.67 -6.62 -2.04
CA ASP A 622 25.54 -7.56 -2.06
C ASP A 622 24.45 -7.16 -3.07
N ILE A 623 24.41 -5.88 -3.47
CA ILE A 623 23.41 -5.31 -4.37
C ILE A 623 24.11 -4.47 -5.45
N ALA A 624 23.58 -4.53 -6.67
CA ALA A 624 23.88 -3.58 -7.75
C ALA A 624 22.60 -2.87 -8.21
N THR A 625 22.68 -1.58 -8.53
CA THR A 625 21.70 -0.92 -9.41
C THR A 625 22.30 -0.73 -10.80
N VAL A 626 21.47 -0.84 -11.85
CA VAL A 626 21.90 -0.76 -13.26
C VAL A 626 20.95 0.12 -14.08
N SER A 627 21.50 1.08 -14.82
CA SER A 627 20.80 1.92 -15.82
C SER A 627 21.61 2.00 -17.10
N PHE A 628 21.45 1.05 -18.02
CA PHE A 628 22.13 1.05 -19.33
C PHE A 628 21.13 0.81 -20.47
N THR A 629 21.61 0.96 -21.71
CA THR A 629 20.95 0.84 -23.03
C THR A 629 20.37 2.13 -23.65
N GLY A 630 20.20 3.23 -22.93
CA GLY A 630 19.77 4.51 -23.52
C GLY A 630 20.73 5.04 -24.61
N ASN A 631 22.03 5.02 -24.32
CA ASN A 631 23.08 5.50 -25.24
C ASN A 631 23.29 4.54 -26.42
N ASP A 632 23.35 3.24 -26.17
CA ASP A 632 23.59 2.19 -27.18
C ASP A 632 22.57 2.22 -28.32
N PHE A 633 21.32 2.52 -28.01
CA PHE A 633 20.23 2.61 -28.98
C PHE A 633 20.14 3.99 -29.67
N GLY A 634 20.83 5.02 -29.16
CA GLY A 634 21.00 6.32 -29.83
C GLY A 634 20.08 7.44 -29.34
N PHE A 635 19.47 7.31 -28.16
CA PHE A 635 18.51 8.29 -27.66
C PHE A 635 19.12 9.70 -27.49
N ALA A 636 20.40 9.79 -27.11
CA ALA A 636 21.13 11.04 -27.02
C ALA A 636 21.19 11.82 -28.36
N ASN A 637 21.35 11.11 -29.50
CA ASN A 637 21.30 11.73 -30.82
C ASN A 637 19.90 12.29 -31.10
N ILE A 638 18.84 11.56 -30.77
CA ILE A 638 17.47 12.03 -30.96
C ILE A 638 17.22 13.30 -30.15
N VAL A 639 17.66 13.36 -28.89
CA VAL A 639 17.57 14.57 -28.07
C VAL A 639 18.33 15.73 -28.73
N SER A 640 19.61 15.55 -29.08
CA SER A 640 20.43 16.61 -29.70
C SER A 640 19.88 17.06 -31.06
N HIS A 641 19.60 16.12 -31.95
CA HIS A 641 19.26 16.41 -33.33
C HIS A 641 17.79 16.79 -33.51
N CYS A 642 16.84 16.04 -32.94
CA CYS A 642 15.41 16.30 -33.10
C CYS A 642 14.88 17.39 -32.17
N LEU A 643 15.24 17.34 -30.88
CA LEU A 643 14.59 18.16 -29.85
C LEU A 643 15.32 19.46 -29.57
N MET A 644 16.65 19.47 -29.78
CA MET A 644 17.47 20.68 -29.66
C MET A 644 17.85 21.31 -31.01
N GLY A 645 18.01 20.52 -32.06
CA GLY A 645 18.44 21.05 -33.37
C GLY A 645 19.93 21.44 -33.43
N TYR A 646 20.76 20.82 -32.57
CA TYR A 646 22.22 20.94 -32.57
C TYR A 646 22.87 19.68 -33.17
N PRO A 647 23.78 19.80 -34.17
CA PRO A 647 24.25 21.05 -34.79
C PRO A 647 23.21 21.69 -35.72
N ARG A 648 23.35 23.00 -35.95
CA ARG A 648 22.30 23.86 -36.51
C ARG A 648 21.68 23.32 -37.81
N GLY A 649 20.44 22.84 -37.71
CA GLY A 649 19.65 22.33 -38.83
C GLY A 649 19.42 20.82 -38.81
N SER A 650 20.07 20.10 -37.89
CA SER A 650 19.89 18.64 -37.67
C SER A 650 18.44 18.21 -37.45
N TYR A 651 17.57 19.12 -36.97
CA TYR A 651 16.15 18.85 -36.74
C TYR A 651 15.38 18.44 -38.00
N LYS A 652 15.98 18.54 -39.19
CA LYS A 652 15.43 18.00 -40.44
C LYS A 652 15.92 16.57 -40.67
N GLU A 653 16.73 16.35 -41.71
CA GLU A 653 17.11 15.04 -42.23
C GLU A 653 17.83 14.18 -41.17
N GLN A 654 18.79 14.74 -40.43
CA GLN A 654 19.53 13.99 -39.40
C GLN A 654 18.62 13.40 -38.31
N CYS A 655 17.59 14.15 -37.90
CA CYS A 655 16.58 13.68 -36.96
C CYS A 655 15.76 12.49 -37.49
N ASP A 656 15.37 12.51 -38.78
CA ASP A 656 14.67 11.36 -39.38
C ASP A 656 15.60 10.13 -39.48
N GLU A 657 16.89 10.35 -39.77
CA GLU A 657 17.90 9.30 -39.75
C GLU A 657 18.08 8.70 -38.34
N ASP A 658 18.23 9.49 -37.28
CA ASP A 658 18.38 8.95 -35.92
C ASP A 658 17.13 8.23 -35.41
N ILE A 659 15.94 8.73 -35.76
CA ILE A 659 14.65 8.04 -35.50
C ILE A 659 14.61 6.69 -36.25
N ALA A 660 15.06 6.65 -37.51
CA ALA A 660 15.12 5.41 -38.29
C ALA A 660 16.18 4.44 -37.74
N HIS A 661 17.38 4.91 -37.44
CA HIS A 661 18.46 4.10 -36.86
C HIS A 661 18.06 3.52 -35.50
N THR A 662 17.41 4.30 -34.64
CA THR A 662 16.92 3.84 -33.33
C THR A 662 15.85 2.76 -33.49
N LYS A 663 14.87 2.95 -34.39
CA LYS A 663 13.87 1.91 -34.74
C LYS A 663 14.52 0.65 -35.29
N ILE A 664 15.50 0.77 -36.19
CA ILE A 664 16.23 -0.38 -36.75
C ILE A 664 16.98 -1.13 -35.64
N LYS A 665 17.67 -0.44 -34.73
CA LYS A 665 18.36 -1.07 -33.59
C LYS A 665 17.37 -1.79 -32.66
N LEU A 666 16.27 -1.13 -32.25
CA LEU A 666 15.25 -1.69 -31.35
C LEU A 666 14.49 -2.88 -31.97
N ASN A 667 14.31 -2.89 -33.29
CA ASN A 667 13.64 -3.95 -34.04
C ASN A 667 14.62 -5.00 -34.59
N THR A 668 15.91 -4.98 -34.19
CA THR A 668 16.86 -6.04 -34.52
C THR A 668 16.64 -7.19 -33.54
N ASP A 669 16.07 -8.31 -34.01
CA ASP A 669 15.75 -9.48 -33.20
C ASP A 669 16.90 -9.88 -32.26
N GLY A 670 16.57 -10.03 -30.97
CA GLY A 670 17.53 -10.44 -29.93
C GLY A 670 18.59 -9.40 -29.56
N LYS A 671 18.64 -8.20 -30.16
CA LYS A 671 19.70 -7.22 -29.88
C LYS A 671 19.64 -6.62 -28.47
N VAL A 672 18.46 -6.25 -27.99
CA VAL A 672 18.29 -5.82 -26.58
C VAL A 672 18.53 -6.99 -25.63
N GLU A 673 18.02 -8.18 -25.96
CA GLU A 673 18.18 -9.39 -25.13
C GLU A 673 19.66 -9.75 -24.94
N GLY A 674 20.40 -9.89 -26.04
CA GLY A 674 21.83 -10.22 -26.02
C GLY A 674 22.65 -9.17 -25.27
N LEU A 675 22.36 -7.86 -25.44
CA LEU A 675 23.10 -6.81 -24.74
C LEU A 675 22.84 -6.80 -23.22
N VAL A 676 21.60 -7.07 -22.80
CA VAL A 676 21.24 -7.22 -21.38
C VAL A 676 21.87 -8.47 -20.79
N HIS A 677 21.84 -9.60 -21.50
CA HIS A 677 22.49 -10.85 -21.07
C HIS A 677 24.01 -10.67 -20.96
N ASP A 678 24.65 -10.05 -21.96
CA ASP A 678 26.07 -9.72 -21.98
C ASP A 678 26.50 -8.86 -20.77
N ILE A 679 25.74 -7.82 -20.43
CA ILE A 679 26.00 -6.97 -19.24
C ILE A 679 25.89 -7.80 -17.95
N LEU A 680 24.84 -8.62 -17.83
CA LEU A 680 24.60 -9.42 -16.64
C LEU A 680 25.65 -10.53 -16.49
N ASP A 681 26.01 -11.21 -17.58
CA ASP A 681 27.07 -12.21 -17.62
C ASP A 681 28.39 -11.62 -17.14
N ASP A 682 28.82 -10.48 -17.68
CA ASP A 682 30.09 -9.87 -17.26
C ASP A 682 30.05 -9.32 -15.82
N ILE A 683 28.89 -8.89 -15.30
CA ILE A 683 28.68 -8.58 -13.87
C ILE A 683 28.78 -9.83 -12.99
N PHE A 684 28.02 -10.89 -13.27
CA PHE A 684 27.98 -12.10 -12.45
C PHE A 684 29.28 -12.90 -12.52
N LYS A 685 29.93 -12.94 -13.69
CA LYS A 685 31.28 -13.50 -13.90
C LYS A 685 32.36 -12.74 -13.13
N LYS A 686 32.28 -11.40 -13.01
CA LYS A 686 33.18 -10.65 -12.13
C LYS A 686 32.83 -10.83 -10.63
N LYS A 687 31.57 -11.16 -10.32
CA LYS A 687 31.09 -11.44 -8.96
C LYS A 687 31.39 -12.88 -8.50
N ASP A 688 31.66 -13.81 -9.39
CA ASP A 688 31.90 -15.22 -9.06
C ASP A 688 33.00 -15.38 -7.99
N GLY A 689 32.81 -16.35 -7.09
CA GLY A 689 33.64 -16.54 -5.90
C GLY A 689 33.51 -15.45 -4.81
N HIS A 690 32.89 -14.29 -5.08
CA HIS A 690 32.78 -13.15 -4.17
C HIS A 690 31.43 -13.03 -3.44
N GLY A 691 30.64 -14.10 -3.38
CA GLY A 691 29.37 -14.17 -2.64
C GLY A 691 28.13 -13.76 -3.44
N ARG A 692 27.01 -13.51 -2.76
CA ARG A 692 25.72 -13.17 -3.39
C ARG A 692 25.73 -11.79 -4.07
N LEU A 693 24.88 -11.62 -5.07
CA LEU A 693 24.52 -10.32 -5.64
C LEU A 693 23.05 -10.32 -6.05
N MET A 694 22.36 -9.20 -5.81
CA MET A 694 21.04 -8.90 -6.36
C MET A 694 21.13 -7.66 -7.25
N VAL A 695 20.63 -7.74 -8.49
CA VAL A 695 20.70 -6.64 -9.46
C VAL A 695 19.31 -6.00 -9.63
N TYR A 696 19.21 -4.69 -9.42
CA TYR A 696 18.01 -3.89 -9.69
C TYR A 696 18.24 -3.03 -10.93
N TRP A 697 17.58 -3.37 -12.04
CA TRP A 697 17.70 -2.66 -13.31
C TRP A 697 16.57 -1.66 -13.47
N THR A 698 16.86 -0.36 -13.58
CA THR A 698 15.84 0.68 -13.78
C THR A 698 15.48 0.86 -15.25
N GLY A 699 14.18 1.01 -15.54
CA GLY A 699 13.71 1.48 -16.85
C GLY A 699 13.93 2.98 -17.06
N TYR A 700 13.57 3.46 -18.25
CA TYR A 700 13.50 4.88 -18.62
C TYR A 700 12.03 5.33 -18.75
N PRO A 701 11.65 6.55 -18.33
CA PRO A 701 10.26 6.99 -18.38
C PRO A 701 9.84 7.53 -19.75
N ASP A 702 8.54 7.66 -19.98
CA ASP A 702 8.00 8.50 -21.05
C ASP A 702 8.23 9.99 -20.74
N PHE A 703 8.68 10.74 -21.75
CA PHE A 703 9.09 12.13 -21.58
C PHE A 703 7.94 13.12 -21.76
N PHE A 704 6.93 12.75 -22.55
CA PHE A 704 5.83 13.62 -22.94
C PHE A 704 4.47 13.03 -22.54
N ASP A 705 3.50 13.85 -22.19
CA ASP A 705 2.10 13.47 -22.46
C ASP A 705 1.85 13.48 -23.97
N ALA A 706 0.93 12.63 -24.43
CA ALA A 706 0.45 12.59 -25.80
C ALA A 706 -1.09 12.48 -25.90
N SER A 707 -1.82 12.81 -24.84
CA SER A 707 -3.29 12.78 -24.82
C SER A 707 -3.88 13.87 -25.75
N GLU A 708 -3.37 15.10 -25.68
CA GLU A 708 -3.84 16.24 -26.47
C GLU A 708 -2.87 16.66 -27.60
N SER A 709 -3.39 17.43 -28.57
CA SER A 709 -2.61 18.11 -29.63
C SER A 709 -2.28 19.58 -29.29
N THR A 710 -2.56 20.02 -28.06
CA THR A 710 -2.31 21.39 -27.58
C THR A 710 -0.83 21.79 -27.65
N CYS A 711 0.09 20.83 -27.55
CA CYS A 711 1.53 21.04 -27.69
C CYS A 711 2.05 21.07 -29.15
N ASP A 712 1.21 20.80 -30.16
CA ASP A 712 1.68 20.53 -31.53
C ASP A 712 2.28 21.77 -32.25
N ALA A 713 2.04 22.97 -31.73
CA ALA A 713 2.67 24.22 -32.16
C ALA A 713 3.82 24.68 -31.24
N SER A 714 4.12 23.92 -30.19
CA SER A 714 5.26 24.14 -29.28
C SER A 714 6.47 23.33 -29.74
N TYR A 715 7.67 23.71 -29.32
CA TYR A 715 8.94 23.07 -29.67
C TYR A 715 9.84 23.15 -28.42
N PHE A 716 10.69 22.15 -28.17
CA PHE A 716 11.26 21.94 -26.82
C PHE A 716 12.23 23.04 -26.34
N SER A 717 12.91 23.72 -27.26
CA SER A 717 13.97 24.68 -26.97
C SER A 717 14.10 25.73 -28.07
N ASN A 718 14.33 26.99 -27.67
CA ASN A 718 14.75 28.07 -28.57
C ASN A 718 16.17 28.57 -28.28
N LEU A 719 17.05 27.71 -27.73
CA LEU A 719 18.37 28.15 -27.31
C LEU A 719 19.24 28.60 -28.49
N LEU A 720 19.80 29.80 -28.35
CA LEU A 720 20.93 30.36 -29.12
C LEU A 720 20.70 30.60 -30.61
N ILE A 721 20.44 29.53 -31.37
CA ILE A 721 20.14 29.46 -32.82
C ILE A 721 19.56 28.08 -33.21
N TRP A 722 19.41 27.18 -32.24
CA TRP A 722 19.06 25.78 -32.40
C TRP A 722 17.62 25.59 -31.91
N SER A 723 16.71 25.43 -32.88
CA SER A 723 15.32 25.07 -32.64
C SER A 723 15.14 23.62 -33.07
N GLY A 724 14.59 22.79 -32.19
CA GLY A 724 14.17 21.43 -32.54
C GLY A 724 12.91 21.40 -33.41
N ARG A 725 12.40 20.19 -33.67
CA ARG A 725 11.08 19.99 -34.25
C ARG A 725 9.98 20.49 -33.30
N TYR A 726 8.84 20.84 -33.89
CA TYR A 726 7.60 20.97 -33.14
C TYR A 726 7.24 19.64 -32.46
N LEU A 727 6.78 19.70 -31.22
CA LEU A 727 6.36 18.59 -30.38
C LEU A 727 4.96 18.11 -30.79
N THR A 728 4.81 17.75 -32.07
CA THR A 728 3.56 17.19 -32.58
C THR A 728 3.21 15.91 -31.81
N LYS A 729 1.91 15.63 -31.63
CA LYS A 729 1.44 14.42 -30.97
C LYS A 729 2.02 13.15 -31.61
N GLU A 730 2.25 13.16 -32.92
CA GLU A 730 2.96 12.08 -33.61
C GLU A 730 4.40 11.93 -33.12
N LEU A 731 5.20 13.01 -33.08
CA LEU A 731 6.58 12.96 -32.60
C LEU A 731 6.63 12.52 -31.12
N ARG A 732 5.76 13.06 -30.27
CA ARG A 732 5.66 12.69 -28.84
C ARG A 732 5.35 11.20 -28.66
N LEU A 733 4.40 10.66 -29.44
CA LEU A 733 4.11 9.22 -29.44
C LEU A 733 5.31 8.38 -29.89
N GLN A 734 6.01 8.78 -30.96
CA GLN A 734 7.19 8.05 -31.45
C GLN A 734 8.36 8.05 -30.44
N LEU A 735 8.53 9.13 -29.68
CA LEU A 735 9.59 9.24 -28.67
C LEU A 735 9.29 8.40 -27.42
N ASN A 736 8.04 8.41 -26.95
CA ASN A 736 7.59 7.54 -25.85
C ASN A 736 7.56 6.05 -26.26
N ASP A 737 7.37 5.73 -27.54
CA ASP A 737 7.45 4.33 -28.01
C ASP A 737 8.87 3.75 -27.83
N PHE A 738 9.92 4.59 -27.86
CA PHE A 738 11.29 4.16 -27.60
C PHE A 738 11.54 3.78 -26.13
N SER A 739 11.10 4.60 -25.17
CA SER A 739 11.17 4.28 -23.73
C SER A 739 10.38 3.00 -23.43
N ARG A 740 9.15 2.90 -23.93
CA ARG A 740 8.27 1.74 -23.75
C ARG A 740 8.83 0.46 -24.34
N SER A 741 9.24 0.49 -25.62
CA SER A 741 9.78 -0.69 -26.31
C SER A 741 11.07 -1.17 -25.65
N LEU A 742 11.98 -0.25 -25.31
CA LEU A 742 13.23 -0.59 -24.63
C LEU A 742 12.96 -1.20 -23.24
N ASN A 743 12.11 -0.59 -22.42
CA ASN A 743 11.71 -1.14 -21.12
C ASN A 743 11.09 -2.53 -21.22
N GLN A 744 10.17 -2.73 -22.17
CA GLN A 744 9.50 -4.03 -22.37
C GLN A 744 10.49 -5.12 -22.80
N GLN A 745 11.42 -4.79 -23.69
CA GLN A 745 12.47 -5.72 -24.14
C GLN A 745 13.50 -6.01 -23.03
N VAL A 746 13.95 -5.00 -22.27
CA VAL A 746 14.84 -5.18 -21.11
C VAL A 746 14.17 -6.05 -20.03
N ALA A 747 12.91 -5.76 -19.69
CA ALA A 747 12.14 -6.56 -18.73
C ALA A 747 11.91 -8.00 -19.22
N PHE A 748 11.73 -8.22 -20.53
CA PHE A 748 11.65 -9.55 -21.13
C PHE A 748 13.00 -10.28 -21.05
N ALA A 749 14.08 -9.62 -21.43
CA ALA A 749 15.44 -10.15 -21.38
C ALA A 749 15.84 -10.58 -19.97
N ILE A 750 15.56 -9.75 -18.96
CA ILE A 750 15.78 -10.04 -17.54
C ILE A 750 14.98 -11.27 -17.09
N ARG A 751 13.66 -11.30 -17.35
CA ARG A 751 12.83 -12.47 -17.01
C ARG A 751 13.40 -13.75 -17.60
N ARG A 752 13.76 -13.71 -18.88
CA ARG A 752 14.29 -14.84 -19.66
C ARG A 752 15.70 -15.26 -19.19
N TYR A 753 16.54 -14.33 -18.76
CA TYR A 753 17.85 -14.60 -18.14
C TYR A 753 17.67 -15.36 -16.80
N THR A 754 16.83 -14.82 -15.90
CA THR A 754 16.53 -15.44 -14.59
C THR A 754 15.73 -16.74 -14.67
N GLN A 755 15.18 -17.09 -15.83
CA GLN A 755 14.41 -18.33 -16.02
C GLN A 755 15.31 -19.57 -16.06
N PHE A 756 16.55 -19.45 -16.53
CA PHE A 756 17.44 -20.60 -16.75
C PHE A 756 18.43 -20.86 -15.60
N ASP A 757 18.77 -19.83 -14.82
CA ASP A 757 19.53 -19.99 -13.57
C ASP A 757 18.78 -19.33 -12.39
N PRO A 758 18.16 -20.11 -11.49
CA PRO A 758 17.46 -19.58 -10.32
C PRO A 758 18.40 -19.10 -9.20
N SER A 759 19.73 -19.27 -9.31
CA SER A 759 20.71 -18.67 -8.40
C SER A 759 21.02 -17.21 -8.76
N ILE A 760 20.87 -16.86 -10.05
CA ILE A 760 20.99 -15.50 -10.56
C ILE A 760 19.76 -14.68 -10.14
N ARG A 761 19.99 -13.51 -9.51
CA ARG A 761 18.92 -12.67 -8.97
C ARG A 761 18.97 -11.26 -9.60
N VAL A 762 18.04 -11.02 -10.51
CA VAL A 762 17.88 -9.74 -11.25
C VAL A 762 16.41 -9.35 -11.25
N LYS A 763 16.10 -8.07 -11.04
CA LYS A 763 14.73 -7.54 -11.09
C LYS A 763 14.71 -6.24 -11.88
N PHE A 764 13.79 -6.15 -12.83
CA PHE A 764 13.45 -4.88 -13.47
C PHE A 764 12.61 -4.04 -12.49
N VAL A 765 13.01 -2.78 -12.30
CA VAL A 765 12.28 -1.77 -11.54
C VAL A 765 11.67 -0.83 -12.57
N ASP A 766 10.38 -0.99 -12.82
CA ASP A 766 9.63 -0.04 -13.63
C ASP A 766 9.43 1.23 -12.80
N ILE A 767 10.01 2.34 -13.29
CA ILE A 767 9.94 3.65 -12.64
C ILE A 767 8.80 4.51 -13.19
N ASP A 768 7.99 4.01 -14.13
CA ASP A 768 6.98 4.80 -14.83
C ASP A 768 5.60 4.12 -14.88
N THR A 769 5.53 2.84 -15.27
CA THR A 769 4.26 2.10 -15.30
C THR A 769 3.80 1.77 -13.87
N GLY A 770 2.74 2.45 -13.41
CA GLY A 770 2.15 2.24 -12.08
C GLY A 770 2.88 2.90 -10.91
N SER A 771 4.10 3.42 -11.12
CA SER A 771 4.88 4.12 -10.09
C SER A 771 4.28 5.47 -9.66
N ARG A 772 3.45 6.07 -10.52
CA ARG A 772 2.91 7.45 -10.46
C ARG A 772 3.96 8.59 -10.53
N ILE A 773 5.27 8.29 -10.52
CA ILE A 773 6.36 9.27 -10.40
C ILE A 773 6.27 10.42 -11.42
N TYR A 774 5.85 10.11 -12.65
CA TYR A 774 5.80 11.06 -13.76
C TYR A 774 4.38 11.44 -14.18
N THR A 775 3.34 11.01 -13.45
CA THR A 775 1.95 11.23 -13.85
C THR A 775 1.51 12.67 -13.53
N GLY A 776 1.19 13.48 -14.54
CA GLY A 776 0.93 14.92 -14.36
C GLY A 776 2.21 15.77 -14.32
N HIS A 777 3.36 15.18 -14.66
CA HIS A 777 4.69 15.77 -14.54
C HIS A 777 5.59 15.55 -15.77
N ARG A 778 5.03 15.11 -16.91
CA ARG A 778 5.74 15.03 -18.20
C ARG A 778 5.78 16.39 -18.90
N PHE A 779 6.52 16.48 -20.01
CA PHE A 779 6.40 17.61 -20.92
C PHE A 779 5.06 17.58 -21.66
N CYS A 780 4.53 18.74 -22.06
CA CYS A 780 3.25 18.85 -22.77
C CYS A 780 1.98 18.31 -22.04
N GLU A 781 1.98 18.26 -20.70
CA GLU A 781 0.83 17.79 -19.90
C GLU A 781 -0.43 18.67 -20.10
N PRO A 782 -1.65 18.11 -19.99
CA PRO A 782 -2.90 18.85 -20.23
C PRO A 782 -3.04 20.11 -19.36
N GLY A 783 -3.30 21.25 -20.01
CA GLY A 783 -3.38 22.56 -19.36
C GLY A 783 -2.04 23.25 -19.09
N VAL A 784 -0.90 22.57 -19.28
CA VAL A 784 0.43 23.17 -19.23
C VAL A 784 0.73 23.84 -20.57
N LYS A 785 1.26 25.07 -20.55
CA LYS A 785 1.61 25.83 -21.76
C LYS A 785 3.12 25.79 -21.99
N GLU A 786 3.53 25.13 -23.06
CA GLU A 786 4.93 25.03 -23.45
C GLU A 786 5.38 26.18 -24.37
N THR A 787 6.65 26.59 -24.36
CA THR A 787 7.72 26.17 -23.43
C THR A 787 7.63 26.87 -22.08
N LEU A 788 7.98 26.15 -21.01
CA LEU A 788 8.04 26.69 -19.66
C LEU A 788 9.25 27.63 -19.46
N ASP A 789 8.97 28.93 -19.30
CA ASP A 789 9.95 30.02 -19.15
C ASP A 789 10.13 30.51 -17.70
N THR A 790 9.22 30.15 -16.79
CA THR A 790 9.26 30.52 -15.36
C THR A 790 9.71 29.36 -14.47
N GLU A 791 10.32 29.66 -13.31
CA GLU A 791 10.72 28.67 -12.31
C GLU A 791 9.53 27.84 -11.79
N ALA A 792 8.41 28.51 -11.47
CA ALA A 792 7.18 27.83 -11.05
C ALA A 792 6.62 26.89 -12.13
N GLY A 793 6.65 27.32 -13.41
CA GLY A 793 6.28 26.48 -14.54
C GLY A 793 7.21 25.29 -14.70
N GLN A 794 8.52 25.53 -14.79
CA GLN A 794 9.52 24.46 -14.94
C GLN A 794 9.53 23.47 -13.77
N ASN A 795 9.01 23.82 -12.60
CA ASN A 795 8.83 22.91 -11.46
C ASN A 795 7.50 22.13 -11.45
N THR A 796 6.63 22.27 -12.46
CA THR A 796 5.51 21.33 -12.67
C THR A 796 5.95 20.04 -13.36
N VAL A 797 7.17 19.98 -13.91
CA VAL A 797 7.68 18.82 -14.64
C VAL A 797 8.82 18.11 -13.90
N ALA A 798 8.81 16.78 -13.94
CA ALA A 798 9.76 15.89 -13.27
C ALA A 798 11.15 15.85 -13.94
N PHE A 799 11.29 16.50 -15.10
CA PHE A 799 12.48 16.52 -15.94
C PHE A 799 13.05 17.93 -16.07
N PHE A 800 14.31 18.06 -16.48
CA PHE A 800 14.89 19.36 -16.79
C PHE A 800 14.54 19.88 -18.19
N TYR A 801 14.03 21.11 -18.25
CA TYR A 801 14.11 22.02 -19.41
C TYR A 801 15.53 22.62 -19.53
N PRO A 802 15.93 23.28 -20.65
CA PRO A 802 17.30 23.77 -20.85
C PRO A 802 17.76 24.80 -19.82
N ASN A 803 16.83 25.65 -19.36
CA ASN A 803 17.04 26.60 -18.28
C ASN A 803 16.59 26.05 -16.92
N GLY A 804 16.34 24.74 -16.84
CA GLY A 804 15.68 24.02 -15.75
C GLY A 804 16.29 24.28 -14.37
N TRP A 805 15.55 24.98 -13.51
CA TRP A 805 15.77 24.89 -12.06
C TRP A 805 15.63 23.44 -11.59
N ASP A 806 16.41 23.05 -10.57
CA ASP A 806 16.20 21.77 -9.90
C ASP A 806 15.10 21.87 -8.86
N ASP A 807 14.29 20.82 -8.81
CA ASP A 807 13.15 20.70 -7.93
C ASP A 807 13.58 19.85 -6.73
N ILE A 808 14.11 20.57 -5.74
CA ILE A 808 14.58 20.01 -4.47
C ILE A 808 13.39 20.04 -3.49
N PRO A 809 12.89 18.87 -3.03
CA PRO A 809 11.75 18.83 -2.12
C PRO A 809 12.01 19.57 -0.80
N ASN A 810 11.17 20.55 -0.48
CA ASN A 810 11.13 21.20 0.83
C ASN A 810 10.27 20.40 1.83
N GLU A 811 10.32 19.06 1.74
CA GLU A 811 9.46 18.14 2.47
C GLU A 811 10.10 17.68 3.79
N VAL A 812 9.29 17.47 4.83
CA VAL A 812 9.77 17.08 6.15
C VAL A 812 10.41 15.70 6.10
N GLY A 813 11.72 15.63 6.38
CA GLY A 813 12.51 14.40 6.30
C GLY A 813 13.25 14.22 4.97
N PHE A 814 12.98 15.04 3.94
CA PHE A 814 13.90 15.14 2.80
C PHE A 814 15.19 15.85 3.25
N SER A 815 16.33 15.37 2.76
CA SER A 815 17.64 15.99 3.00
C SER A 815 18.59 15.57 1.89
N MET A 816 19.24 16.54 1.25
CA MET A 816 20.16 16.27 0.16
C MET A 816 21.49 15.68 0.69
N PRO A 817 22.01 14.60 0.10
CA PRO A 817 23.34 14.07 0.40
C PRO A 817 24.44 15.15 0.28
N PRO A 818 25.41 15.22 1.21
CA PRO A 818 26.56 16.13 1.08
C PRO A 818 27.53 15.59 0.00
N PRO A 819 28.26 16.47 -0.73
CA PRO A 819 29.30 16.03 -1.68
C PRO A 819 30.34 15.08 -1.06
N LYS A 820 30.70 14.03 -1.80
CA LYS A 820 31.70 13.02 -1.41
C LYS A 820 33.11 13.60 -1.34
N ASN A 821 33.44 14.55 -2.21
CA ASN A 821 34.70 15.29 -2.17
C ASN A 821 34.47 16.72 -1.65
N LYS A 822 35.27 17.15 -0.67
CA LYS A 822 35.26 18.52 -0.14
C LYS A 822 35.71 19.57 -1.16
N ASN A 823 36.38 19.14 -2.23
CA ASN A 823 36.81 19.96 -3.35
C ASN A 823 35.83 19.94 -4.53
N ALA A 824 34.72 19.20 -4.44
CA ALA A 824 33.67 19.25 -5.47
C ALA A 824 33.10 20.69 -5.54
N PRO A 825 32.96 21.27 -6.75
CA PRO A 825 32.49 22.65 -6.87
C PRO A 825 31.04 22.79 -6.38
N GLY A 826 30.70 23.92 -5.78
CA GLY A 826 29.36 24.19 -5.22
C GLY A 826 28.25 24.45 -6.26
N GLY A 827 28.44 23.99 -7.49
CA GLY A 827 27.58 24.24 -8.64
C GLY A 827 28.22 23.68 -9.92
N TRP A 828 27.41 23.58 -10.97
CA TRP A 828 27.82 22.97 -12.24
C TRP A 828 28.17 24.02 -13.30
N SER A 829 29.44 24.21 -13.64
CA SER A 829 29.82 25.16 -14.69
C SER A 829 30.93 24.65 -15.63
N ILE A 830 30.87 25.08 -16.89
CA ILE A 830 31.87 24.85 -17.94
C ILE A 830 32.38 26.22 -18.42
N SER A 831 33.66 26.30 -18.79
CA SER A 831 34.28 27.50 -19.36
C SER A 831 35.12 27.13 -20.59
N VAL A 832 35.01 27.92 -21.66
CA VAL A 832 35.70 27.71 -22.95
C VAL A 832 36.23 29.02 -23.53
N GLN A 833 37.25 28.97 -24.38
CA GLN A 833 37.76 30.12 -25.13
C GLN A 833 37.94 29.78 -26.61
N SER A 834 37.38 30.61 -27.51
CA SER A 834 37.25 30.33 -28.95
C SER A 834 38.58 30.11 -29.70
N SER A 835 39.70 30.59 -29.15
CA SER A 835 41.04 30.46 -29.72
C SER A 835 41.81 29.23 -29.25
N THR A 836 41.33 28.52 -28.21
CA THR A 836 42.00 27.36 -27.61
C THR A 836 41.12 26.11 -27.51
N CYS A 837 39.82 26.21 -27.78
CA CYS A 837 38.91 25.07 -27.84
C CYS A 837 38.83 24.46 -29.25
N SER A 838 38.80 23.14 -29.33
CA SER A 838 38.47 22.42 -30.57
C SER A 838 36.98 22.07 -30.62
N ASP A 839 36.45 21.95 -31.84
CA ASP A 839 35.11 21.41 -32.09
C ASP A 839 35.13 19.86 -32.09
N SER A 840 36.33 19.26 -31.97
CA SER A 840 36.58 17.81 -31.96
C SER A 840 37.15 17.28 -30.64
N GLU A 841 37.35 18.13 -29.62
CA GLU A 841 37.94 17.75 -28.33
C GLU A 841 36.97 18.07 -27.20
N ASP A 842 36.09 17.11 -26.89
CA ASP A 842 36.17 16.34 -25.64
C ASP A 842 34.97 15.36 -25.61
N PRO A 843 35.16 14.02 -25.75
CA PRO A 843 34.05 13.07 -25.67
C PRO A 843 33.44 13.02 -24.26
N ASP A 844 34.19 13.42 -23.22
CA ASP A 844 33.76 13.39 -21.83
C ASP A 844 33.07 14.71 -21.43
N GLU A 845 33.22 15.80 -22.19
CA GLU A 845 32.49 17.06 -22.01
C GLU A 845 31.69 17.46 -23.28
N PRO A 846 30.59 16.77 -23.67
CA PRO A 846 29.88 17.04 -24.94
C PRO A 846 29.23 18.43 -25.07
N LEU A 847 29.09 19.20 -23.99
CA LEU A 847 28.74 20.63 -24.06
C LEU A 847 29.88 21.51 -24.59
N ARG A 848 31.14 21.08 -24.40
CA ARG A 848 32.35 21.86 -24.67
C ARG A 848 32.51 22.14 -26.18
N PRO A 849 32.29 21.19 -27.11
CA PRO A 849 32.19 21.50 -28.54
C PRO A 849 31.07 22.47 -28.90
N MET A 850 29.88 22.36 -28.28
CA MET A 850 28.75 23.25 -28.56
C MET A 850 29.03 24.70 -28.12
N LEU A 851 29.55 24.88 -26.90
CA LEU A 851 29.98 26.19 -26.39
C LEU A 851 31.18 26.72 -27.18
N CYS A 852 32.09 25.85 -27.63
CA CYS A 852 33.21 26.23 -28.48
C CYS A 852 32.76 26.75 -29.84
N SER A 853 31.84 26.05 -30.51
CA SER A 853 31.21 26.47 -31.76
C SER A 853 30.51 27.82 -31.60
N ALA A 854 29.73 28.01 -30.52
CA ALA A 854 29.10 29.30 -30.23
C ALA A 854 30.11 30.42 -29.96
N ALA A 855 31.18 30.15 -29.21
CA ALA A 855 32.26 31.12 -28.95
C ALA A 855 32.99 31.52 -30.25
N LYS A 856 33.22 30.57 -31.17
CA LYS A 856 33.78 30.83 -32.51
C LYS A 856 32.82 31.65 -33.37
N ASP A 857 31.52 31.38 -33.35
CA ASP A 857 30.54 32.19 -34.06
C ASP A 857 30.44 33.63 -33.52
N ILE A 858 30.55 33.85 -32.21
CA ILE A 858 30.61 35.21 -31.62
C ILE A 858 31.97 35.90 -31.91
N ALA A 859 33.06 35.13 -32.02
CA ALA A 859 34.35 35.65 -32.46
C ALA A 859 34.28 36.14 -33.92
N ASN A 860 33.69 35.33 -34.81
CA ASN A 860 33.50 35.58 -36.23
C ASN A 860 32.39 36.59 -36.57
N GLY A 861 31.47 36.87 -35.63
CA GLY A 861 30.36 37.80 -35.81
C GLY A 861 29.11 37.20 -36.49
N THR A 862 29.05 35.87 -36.59
CA THR A 862 27.86 35.10 -37.02
C THR A 862 26.82 34.93 -35.89
N LEU A 863 27.24 35.14 -34.63
CA LEU A 863 26.37 35.28 -33.45
C LEU A 863 26.68 36.58 -32.68
N THR A 864 25.75 37.02 -31.83
CA THR A 864 25.95 38.13 -30.88
C THR A 864 26.03 37.62 -29.44
N ILE A 865 26.70 38.38 -28.55
CA ILE A 865 26.81 38.04 -27.12
C ILE A 865 25.43 37.87 -26.47
N ASN A 866 24.48 38.75 -26.79
CA ASN A 866 23.10 38.73 -26.29
C ASN A 866 22.35 37.42 -26.63
N ASN A 867 22.80 36.62 -27.61
CA ASN A 867 22.20 35.32 -27.89
C ASN A 867 22.52 34.27 -26.81
N LEU A 868 23.59 34.47 -26.03
CA LEU A 868 24.16 33.48 -25.11
C LEU A 868 23.93 33.80 -23.63
N GLU A 869 23.89 35.09 -23.28
CA GLU A 869 23.59 35.56 -21.91
C GLU A 869 22.15 35.22 -21.45
N ASN A 870 21.24 34.96 -22.40
CA ASN A 870 19.84 34.58 -22.13
C ASN A 870 19.60 33.06 -22.01
N ALA A 871 20.66 32.24 -22.03
CA ALA A 871 20.59 30.78 -22.14
C ALA A 871 21.24 30.00 -20.96
N GLY A 872 21.67 30.72 -19.91
CA GLY A 872 22.57 30.20 -18.88
C GLY A 872 21.95 29.48 -17.67
N GLY A 873 20.63 29.48 -17.47
CA GLY A 873 19.99 28.90 -16.27
C GLY A 873 20.42 29.57 -14.95
N GLN A 874 20.52 28.78 -13.86
CA GLN A 874 21.17 29.26 -12.63
C GLN A 874 22.70 29.26 -12.80
N GLY A 875 23.30 30.43 -12.58
CA GLY A 875 24.70 30.73 -12.87
C GLY A 875 24.78 31.76 -13.99
N GLY A 876 25.22 32.98 -13.66
CA GLY A 876 25.34 34.07 -14.64
C GLY A 876 26.52 33.82 -15.56
N SER A 877 26.28 33.14 -16.69
CA SER A 877 27.29 32.90 -17.70
C SER A 877 27.84 34.22 -18.24
N SER A 878 29.16 34.36 -18.28
CA SER A 878 29.84 35.60 -18.65
C SER A 878 30.55 35.42 -19.99
N VAL A 879 30.27 36.29 -20.95
CA VAL A 879 30.79 36.20 -22.32
C VAL A 879 31.68 37.41 -22.60
N VAL A 880 33.00 37.18 -22.59
CA VAL A 880 34.00 38.24 -22.74
C VAL A 880 34.67 38.12 -24.10
N LYS A 881 34.56 39.17 -24.92
CA LYS A 881 35.40 39.30 -26.13
C LYS A 881 36.75 39.89 -25.72
N ASN A 882 37.79 39.08 -25.85
CA ASN A 882 39.15 39.38 -25.41
C ASN A 882 39.84 40.37 -26.36
N SER A 883 40.96 40.95 -25.90
CA SER A 883 41.75 41.93 -26.67
C SER A 883 42.46 41.34 -27.91
N ASP A 884 42.56 40.01 -28.02
CA ASP A 884 43.05 39.29 -29.20
C ASP A 884 41.92 38.99 -30.23
N GLY A 885 40.68 39.34 -29.91
CA GLY A 885 39.49 39.06 -30.71
C GLY A 885 38.82 37.71 -30.44
N SER A 886 39.43 36.84 -29.62
CA SER A 886 38.80 35.60 -29.16
C SER A 886 37.64 35.87 -28.20
N VAL A 887 36.78 34.88 -27.98
CA VAL A 887 35.66 34.96 -27.04
C VAL A 887 35.84 33.90 -25.97
N THR A 888 35.86 34.33 -24.71
CA THR A 888 35.76 33.44 -23.55
C THR A 888 34.32 33.40 -23.08
N ILE A 889 33.80 32.18 -22.86
CA ILE A 889 32.56 31.94 -22.12
C ILE A 889 32.99 31.34 -20.78
N THR A 890 32.63 32.00 -19.68
CA THR A 890 32.95 31.57 -18.31
C THR A 890 31.70 31.28 -17.51
N ASP A 891 31.80 30.25 -16.66
CA ASP A 891 30.75 29.77 -15.75
C ASP A 891 29.39 29.47 -16.42
N TYR A 892 29.41 28.87 -17.60
CA TYR A 892 28.19 28.42 -18.28
C TYR A 892 27.61 27.19 -17.59
N SER A 893 26.36 27.27 -17.12
CA SER A 893 25.70 26.19 -16.39
C SER A 893 25.53 24.94 -17.24
N VAL A 894 25.77 23.74 -16.68
CA VAL A 894 25.51 22.48 -17.40
C VAL A 894 24.02 22.13 -17.48
N ALA A 895 23.14 23.11 -17.23
CA ALA A 895 21.69 22.98 -17.28
C ALA A 895 21.14 22.41 -18.62
N TYR A 896 21.94 22.51 -19.69
CA TYR A 896 21.69 21.88 -20.97
C TYR A 896 21.94 20.35 -21.00
N MET A 897 22.96 19.84 -20.30
CA MET A 897 23.28 18.39 -20.33
C MET A 897 22.29 17.55 -19.52
N LYS A 898 21.70 18.16 -18.49
CA LYS A 898 20.68 17.52 -17.65
C LYS A 898 19.29 17.42 -18.30
N MET A 899 19.09 18.00 -19.48
CA MET A 899 17.81 17.95 -20.18
C MET A 899 17.32 16.52 -20.41
N PHE A 900 16.01 16.29 -20.31
CA PHE A 900 15.37 14.96 -20.29
C PHE A 900 15.75 14.04 -19.12
N HIS A 901 16.71 14.40 -18.27
CA HIS A 901 17.02 13.63 -17.06
C HIS A 901 16.08 14.04 -15.91
N PRO A 902 15.82 13.14 -14.95
CA PRO A 902 14.93 13.44 -13.82
C PRO A 902 15.54 14.47 -12.87
N LYS A 903 14.72 15.32 -12.27
CA LYS A 903 15.08 16.27 -11.20
C LYS A 903 15.31 15.58 -9.85
N THR A 904 15.78 16.31 -8.83
CA THR A 904 15.97 15.78 -7.47
C THR A 904 14.71 15.11 -6.89
N ARG A 905 13.51 15.71 -7.02
CA ARG A 905 12.24 15.06 -6.57
C ARG A 905 11.98 13.73 -7.28
N ALA A 906 12.14 13.67 -8.60
CA ALA A 906 11.92 12.45 -9.36
C ALA A 906 12.96 11.36 -9.01
N ASN A 907 14.23 11.73 -8.84
CA ASN A 907 15.28 10.84 -8.34
C ASN A 907 15.00 10.31 -6.93
N TRP A 908 14.40 11.12 -6.04
CA TRP A 908 13.98 10.67 -4.72
C TRP A 908 12.91 9.57 -4.80
N HIS A 909 11.92 9.73 -5.67
CA HIS A 909 10.92 8.68 -5.89
C HIS A 909 11.49 7.44 -6.60
N ILE A 910 12.46 7.58 -7.52
CA ILE A 910 13.21 6.42 -8.06
C ILE A 910 13.94 5.70 -6.93
N ALA A 911 14.65 6.42 -6.06
CA ALA A 911 15.34 5.85 -4.91
C ALA A 911 14.38 5.13 -3.95
N GLN A 912 13.19 5.70 -3.71
CA GLN A 912 12.11 5.04 -2.96
C GLN A 912 11.60 3.77 -3.65
N ALA A 913 11.41 3.78 -4.98
CA ALA A 913 10.94 2.63 -5.74
C ALA A 913 11.94 1.47 -5.72
N ILE A 914 13.25 1.77 -5.86
CA ILE A 914 14.31 0.76 -5.72
C ILE A 914 14.42 0.29 -4.26
N HIS A 915 14.39 1.19 -3.27
CA HIS A 915 14.42 0.83 -1.85
C HIS A 915 13.24 -0.07 -1.47
N GLY A 916 12.03 0.25 -1.93
CA GLY A 916 10.85 -0.61 -1.80
C GLY A 916 11.05 -1.96 -2.48
N ALA A 917 11.61 -1.97 -3.70
CA ALA A 917 11.97 -3.22 -4.37
C ALA A 917 13.03 -4.03 -3.61
N MET A 918 13.92 -3.41 -2.82
CA MET A 918 14.89 -4.08 -1.93
C MET A 918 14.23 -4.65 -0.67
N THR A 919 13.40 -3.87 0.03
CA THR A 919 12.79 -4.31 1.30
C THR A 919 11.69 -5.35 1.09
N LEU A 920 10.92 -5.24 0.00
CA LEU A 920 9.99 -6.28 -0.43
C LEU A 920 10.73 -7.59 -0.79
N ASN A 921 11.94 -7.48 -1.37
CA ASN A 921 12.82 -8.60 -1.75
C ASN A 921 13.77 -9.09 -0.62
N LEU A 922 13.42 -8.87 0.66
CA LEU A 922 13.86 -9.76 1.75
C LEU A 922 13.02 -11.06 1.81
N ASN A 923 12.26 -11.30 0.73
CA ASN A 923 11.25 -12.31 0.45
C ASN A 923 11.20 -12.54 -1.07
#